data_AF-A0A922LZ90-F1
#
_entry.id   AF-A0A922LZ90-F1
#
_cell.length_a   1.000
_cell.length_b   1.000
_cell.length_c   1.000
_cell.angle_alpha   90.00
_cell.angle_beta   90.00
_cell.angle_gamma   90.00
#
_symmetry.space_group_name_H-M   'P 1'
#
loop_
_entity.id
_entity.type
_entity.pdbx_description
1 polymer ?
#
loop_
_entity_poly.entity_id
_entity_poly.type
_entity_poly.pdbx_seq_one_letter_code
_entity_poly.pdbx_strand_id
1 'polypeptide(L)'
;MSIDLGTEFMKVAVVLPGKPMEIALTPDSRRKTSTAVGFKNNERLFGSNAISLASRNPEYVFQSIPSLLGKSIDHPMVKLFQERYPYHNLSYDATSGQLFFSRKDGVVFSVDELVAMLLEYAHNYAELYAAYSYGKHRDGDVVADFPMLRIVNVSHDPTFGTQAFIYRIRDQLLEKFCEIKKLDKDLVKKSHRAMSKLALEASNVLTKLSANSEIFAQVENLFNEEDLNVKITRAEMEAFCSDLFERVKRPFFDIMVDFSMESLQEVILMGGGTRIPKIQSVLIEYSQKSELHRGVNSDDAAALGAVYQAAFHTPGFRVTRFIVKDYNLYPIAVDFMRAPPLPSDKSDKDSHIDDQQDGSYVRQVLFPRGAIFPQKRAIKFNRHINDLDFYVNYVDLDGDAARFQGPNYNLSHITTRNVSKSAKHYSFAEPRGVKAHFIMDHNGILVLSGVSCIFHPIEKKGISNDSNKAKSTFEKIGSTLSGLFGGGDGANVDKNVPEQDTAVNTTDDGGVNLTHVNTVNITKNSSTGPFFEPIDYEVVYLDFPDLTAKESIVSQSKLEKLREADKERAALDQSINLLETLLLNTNDMISTDYKKYGTEEELKQLDNVLQIASSWFDEQGHTGLKNDYDIRIKEIQSLIIPIERRSTEIKHRAKAILSFNKTIELAQKTLNEMVELSKLFSQTLRTTLSEQQQNQNASNNSSEQTSEESSPWKNIFTEVEIDTLRNKLGESKTWLAESTEVLNKSPTYEDPPILVSTIRSKEGELSREISYHTTKMNLWRSEIARMFAEQSKMNTADPLKDKGQIPTSTSGDDKTISGTVKTDEEPTTKTTEDTTRTPRPEL
;
A
#
# COMPACT_ATOMS: atom_id res chain seq x y z
N MET A 1 1.39 -0.85 -1.23
CA MET A 1 0.05 -1.02 -1.84
C MET A 1 -0.04 -2.41 -2.46
N SER A 2 -1.23 -2.86 -2.82
CA SER A 2 -1.46 -4.06 -3.63
C SER A 2 -2.67 -3.89 -4.53
N ILE A 3 -2.80 -4.74 -5.55
CA ILE A 3 -3.88 -4.71 -6.53
C ILE A 3 -4.42 -6.13 -6.70
N ASP A 4 -5.71 -6.32 -6.42
CA ASP A 4 -6.49 -7.47 -6.89
C ASP A 4 -6.97 -7.13 -8.31
N LEU A 5 -6.25 -7.58 -9.35
CA LEU A 5 -6.55 -7.28 -10.75
C LEU A 5 -7.50 -8.33 -11.34
N GLY A 6 -8.78 -8.24 -11.03
CA GLY A 6 -9.81 -9.12 -11.58
C GLY A 6 -10.20 -8.76 -13.03
N THR A 7 -10.83 -9.72 -13.72
CA THR A 7 -11.29 -9.53 -15.10
C THR A 7 -12.36 -8.45 -15.24
N GLU A 8 -13.33 -8.40 -14.32
CA GLU A 8 -14.41 -7.40 -14.36
C GLU A 8 -14.14 -6.20 -13.44
N PHE A 9 -13.51 -6.44 -12.29
CA PHE A 9 -13.23 -5.43 -11.29
C PHE A 9 -11.82 -5.60 -10.76
N MET A 10 -11.17 -4.48 -10.49
CA MET A 10 -9.96 -4.42 -9.68
C MET A 10 -10.24 -3.76 -8.34
N LYS A 11 -9.44 -4.11 -7.33
CA LYS A 11 -9.44 -3.47 -6.00
C LYS A 11 -8.02 -3.17 -5.59
N VAL A 12 -7.87 -2.12 -4.80
CA VAL A 12 -6.56 -1.67 -4.35
C VAL A 12 -6.58 -1.61 -2.84
N ALA A 13 -5.55 -2.17 -2.23
CA ALA A 13 -5.36 -2.10 -0.80
C ALA A 13 -4.05 -1.38 -0.48
N VAL A 14 -4.04 -0.66 0.64
CA VAL A 14 -2.90 0.09 1.12
C VAL A 14 -2.61 -0.30 2.57
N VAL A 15 -1.35 -0.13 2.94
CA VAL A 15 -0.86 -0.30 4.30
C VAL A 15 0.07 0.87 4.55
N LEU A 16 -0.15 1.55 5.67
CA LEU A 16 0.63 2.71 6.08
C LEU A 16 1.26 2.41 7.45
N PRO A 17 2.46 2.93 7.76
CA PRO A 17 3.07 2.75 9.07
C PRO A 17 2.12 3.14 10.20
N GLY A 18 1.92 2.25 11.17
CA GLY A 18 1.05 2.49 12.33
C GLY A 18 -0.46 2.48 12.03
N LYS A 19 -0.87 2.16 10.79
CA LYS A 19 -2.29 1.99 10.44
C LYS A 19 -2.58 0.55 10.00
N PRO A 20 -3.79 0.03 10.26
CA PRO A 20 -4.23 -1.23 9.69
C PRO A 20 -4.22 -1.20 8.16
N MET A 21 -4.10 -2.38 7.54
CA MET A 21 -4.35 -2.53 6.11
C MET A 21 -5.80 -2.18 5.76
N GLU A 22 -6.01 -1.51 4.64
CA GLU A 22 -7.33 -1.03 4.24
C GLU A 22 -7.50 -0.99 2.72
N ILE A 23 -8.75 -1.03 2.25
CA ILE A 23 -9.07 -0.86 0.83
C ILE A 23 -9.04 0.63 0.50
N ALA A 24 -8.20 1.01 -0.46
CA ALA A 24 -8.15 2.37 -0.98
C ALA A 24 -9.41 2.66 -1.80
N LEU A 25 -10.05 3.80 -1.50
CA LEU A 25 -11.23 4.25 -2.22
C LEU A 25 -10.83 4.97 -3.52
N THR A 26 -11.63 4.80 -4.56
CA THR A 26 -11.54 5.59 -5.79
C THR A 26 -11.95 7.05 -5.52
N PRO A 27 -11.66 8.00 -6.43
CA PRO A 27 -12.11 9.39 -6.29
C PRO A 27 -13.63 9.55 -6.13
N ASP A 28 -14.43 8.63 -6.69
CA ASP A 28 -15.88 8.56 -6.51
C ASP A 28 -16.31 7.72 -5.28
N SER A 29 -15.40 7.53 -4.32
CA SER A 29 -15.61 6.85 -3.03
C SER A 29 -16.06 5.39 -3.14
N ARG A 30 -15.68 4.69 -4.21
CA ARG A 30 -15.96 3.25 -4.40
C ARG A 30 -14.78 2.40 -3.93
N ARG A 31 -15.11 1.19 -3.45
CA ARG A 31 -14.13 0.17 -3.00
C ARG A 31 -13.62 -0.74 -4.13
N LYS A 32 -14.15 -0.57 -5.34
CA LYS A 32 -13.82 -1.37 -6.53
C LYS A 32 -13.90 -0.53 -7.78
N THR A 33 -13.04 -0.82 -8.74
CA THR A 33 -12.97 -0.15 -10.04
C THR A 33 -13.28 -1.16 -11.12
N SER A 34 -14.17 -0.83 -12.07
CA SER A 34 -14.36 -1.70 -13.24
C SER A 34 -13.06 -1.78 -14.06
N THR A 35 -12.66 -2.98 -14.43
CA THR A 35 -11.44 -3.24 -15.23
C THR A 35 -11.69 -2.85 -16.68
N ALA A 36 -11.70 -1.55 -16.95
CA ALA A 36 -12.03 -0.98 -18.24
C ALA A 36 -11.23 0.30 -18.51
N VAL A 37 -10.72 0.43 -19.73
CA VAL A 37 -10.06 1.63 -20.26
C VAL A 37 -10.87 2.14 -21.44
N GLY A 38 -11.38 3.36 -21.35
CA GLY A 38 -12.09 4.06 -22.40
C GLY A 38 -11.25 5.19 -22.98
N PHE A 39 -11.50 5.57 -24.23
CA PHE A 39 -10.87 6.73 -24.84
C PHE A 39 -11.93 7.66 -25.43
N LYS A 40 -11.91 8.94 -25.06
CA LYS A 40 -12.81 9.95 -25.65
C LYS A 40 -12.10 11.30 -25.68
N ASN A 41 -12.18 12.02 -26.80
CA ASN A 41 -11.60 13.37 -26.93
C ASN A 41 -10.12 13.45 -26.50
N ASN A 42 -9.33 12.43 -26.83
CA ASN A 42 -7.92 12.30 -26.43
C ASN A 42 -7.65 12.13 -24.91
N GLU A 43 -8.69 11.87 -24.11
CA GLU A 43 -8.62 11.56 -22.69
C GLU A 43 -8.80 10.06 -22.44
N ARG A 44 -8.09 9.53 -21.45
CA ARG A 44 -8.33 8.18 -20.92
C ARG A 44 -9.41 8.21 -19.85
N LEU A 45 -10.42 7.36 -20.02
CA LEU A 45 -11.45 7.10 -19.02
C LEU A 45 -11.19 5.76 -18.34
N PHE A 46 -11.42 5.69 -17.04
CA PHE A 46 -11.23 4.47 -16.25
C PHE A 46 -12.50 4.11 -15.49
N GLY A 47 -12.63 2.84 -15.10
CA GLY A 47 -13.68 2.40 -14.17
C GLY A 47 -15.09 2.75 -14.63
N SER A 48 -15.88 3.36 -13.75
CA SER A 48 -17.27 3.75 -14.00
C SER A 48 -17.42 4.67 -15.22
N ASN A 49 -16.45 5.53 -15.48
CA ASN A 49 -16.48 6.47 -16.61
C ASN A 49 -16.30 5.73 -17.93
N ALA A 50 -15.38 4.76 -17.97
CA ALA A 50 -15.18 3.90 -19.14
C ALA A 50 -16.45 3.06 -19.43
N ILE A 51 -17.05 2.44 -18.39
CA ILE A 51 -18.29 1.67 -18.54
C ILE A 51 -19.46 2.55 -19.03
N SER A 52 -19.54 3.78 -18.53
CA SER A 52 -20.56 4.76 -18.98
C SER A 52 -20.37 5.22 -20.43
N LEU A 53 -19.16 5.12 -20.97
CA LEU A 53 -18.90 5.31 -22.40
C LEU A 53 -19.32 4.09 -23.21
N ALA A 54 -19.12 2.87 -22.69
CA ALA A 54 -19.39 1.63 -23.42
C ALA A 54 -20.85 1.44 -23.84
N SER A 55 -21.81 2.01 -23.09
CA SER A 55 -23.23 1.98 -23.44
C SER A 55 -23.59 2.85 -24.65
N ARG A 56 -22.72 3.80 -25.01
CA ARG A 56 -22.92 4.77 -26.10
C ARG A 56 -21.98 4.50 -27.26
N ASN A 57 -20.70 4.30 -26.98
CA ASN A 57 -19.64 4.13 -27.96
C ASN A 57 -18.71 2.97 -27.53
N PRO A 58 -19.20 1.71 -27.62
CA PRO A 58 -18.48 0.54 -27.13
C PRO A 58 -17.12 0.31 -27.79
N GLU A 59 -16.93 0.74 -29.03
CA GLU A 59 -15.66 0.54 -29.75
C GLU A 59 -14.47 1.27 -29.13
N TYR A 60 -14.71 2.29 -28.31
CA TYR A 60 -13.66 3.05 -27.64
C TYR A 60 -13.34 2.53 -26.24
N VAL A 61 -13.98 1.45 -25.80
CA VAL A 61 -13.85 0.93 -24.43
C VAL A 61 -13.36 -0.51 -24.43
N PHE A 62 -12.17 -0.69 -23.88
CA PHE A 62 -11.49 -1.96 -23.70
C PHE A 62 -11.81 -2.51 -22.31
N GLN A 63 -12.59 -3.59 -22.24
CA GLN A 63 -13.02 -4.24 -20.99
C GLN A 63 -12.40 -5.64 -20.89
N SER A 64 -12.34 -6.26 -19.71
CA SER A 64 -11.90 -7.67 -19.56
C SER A 64 -10.45 -7.95 -20.02
N ILE A 65 -9.64 -6.90 -20.15
CA ILE A 65 -8.31 -6.96 -20.77
C ILE A 65 -7.30 -7.86 -20.03
N PRO A 66 -7.26 -7.95 -18.68
CA PRO A 66 -6.34 -8.85 -17.99
C PRO A 66 -6.51 -10.32 -18.40
N SER A 67 -7.71 -10.71 -18.85
CA SER A 67 -7.95 -12.08 -19.34
C SER A 67 -7.22 -12.40 -20.64
N LEU A 68 -6.66 -11.41 -21.34
CA LEU A 68 -5.93 -11.56 -22.60
C LEU A 68 -4.40 -11.59 -22.43
N LEU A 69 -3.88 -11.19 -21.26
CA LEU A 69 -2.44 -11.10 -21.02
C LEU A 69 -1.77 -12.47 -21.23
N GLY A 70 -0.66 -12.47 -21.95
CA GLY A 70 0.13 -13.67 -22.26
C GLY A 70 -0.69 -14.76 -22.96
N LYS A 71 -1.47 -14.41 -23.99
CA LYS A 71 -2.27 -15.40 -24.75
C LYS A 71 -2.13 -15.19 -26.25
N SER A 72 -2.08 -16.30 -26.99
CA SER A 72 -2.09 -16.29 -28.45
C SER A 72 -3.49 -16.01 -29.00
N ILE A 73 -3.57 -15.65 -30.28
CA ILE A 73 -4.85 -15.39 -30.97
C ILE A 73 -5.82 -16.58 -30.93
N ASP A 74 -5.28 -17.80 -30.92
CA ASP A 74 -6.07 -19.03 -30.96
C ASP A 74 -6.57 -19.50 -29.59
N HIS A 75 -6.11 -18.85 -28.51
CA HIS A 75 -6.44 -19.23 -27.15
C HIS A 75 -7.95 -19.13 -26.91
N PRO A 76 -8.60 -20.10 -26.23
CA PRO A 76 -10.05 -20.11 -26.01
C PRO A 76 -10.61 -18.82 -25.38
N MET A 77 -9.91 -18.25 -24.41
CA MET A 77 -10.27 -16.95 -23.82
C MET A 77 -10.25 -15.78 -24.81
N VAL A 78 -9.32 -15.79 -25.78
CA VAL A 78 -9.22 -14.73 -26.79
C VAL A 78 -10.36 -14.87 -27.80
N LYS A 79 -10.70 -16.10 -28.21
CA LYS A 79 -11.88 -16.38 -29.04
C LYS A 79 -13.17 -15.93 -28.36
N LEU A 80 -13.33 -16.28 -27.09
CA LEU A 80 -14.46 -15.86 -26.26
C LEU A 80 -14.54 -14.34 -26.12
N PHE A 81 -13.40 -13.67 -25.97
CA PHE A 81 -13.33 -12.21 -25.97
C PHE A 81 -13.80 -11.62 -27.31
N GLN A 82 -13.34 -12.15 -28.44
CA GLN A 82 -13.73 -11.67 -29.78
C GLN A 82 -15.24 -11.84 -30.02
N GLU A 83 -15.85 -12.94 -29.55
CA GLU A 83 -17.30 -13.15 -29.59
C GLU A 83 -18.06 -12.12 -28.75
N ARG A 84 -17.51 -11.77 -27.59
CA ARG A 84 -18.13 -10.85 -26.62
C ARG A 84 -17.97 -9.38 -27.01
N TYR A 85 -16.89 -9.04 -27.70
CA TYR A 85 -16.50 -7.68 -28.08
C TYR A 85 -16.10 -7.61 -29.56
N PRO A 86 -17.01 -7.93 -30.51
CA PRO A 86 -16.69 -8.11 -31.93
C PRO A 86 -16.30 -6.83 -32.67
N TYR A 87 -16.47 -5.68 -32.02
CA TYR A 87 -16.15 -4.35 -32.57
C TYR A 87 -14.68 -3.95 -32.41
N HIS A 88 -13.88 -4.72 -31.66
CA HIS A 88 -12.45 -4.50 -31.54
C HIS A 88 -11.68 -5.22 -32.66
N ASN A 89 -10.71 -4.52 -33.24
CA ASN A 89 -9.76 -5.13 -34.16
C ASN A 89 -8.54 -5.63 -33.38
N LEU A 90 -8.49 -6.95 -33.15
CA LEU A 90 -7.44 -7.61 -32.38
C LEU A 90 -6.52 -8.40 -33.31
N SER A 91 -5.22 -8.12 -33.24
CA SER A 91 -4.17 -8.84 -33.97
C SER A 91 -3.15 -9.45 -33.02
N TYR A 92 -2.36 -10.41 -33.50
CA TYR A 92 -1.30 -11.08 -32.74
C TYR A 92 0.02 -11.00 -33.50
N ASP A 93 1.09 -10.63 -32.82
CA ASP A 93 2.44 -10.72 -33.35
C ASP A 93 3.13 -11.94 -32.73
N ALA A 94 3.45 -12.92 -33.57
CA ALA A 94 4.11 -14.14 -33.14
C ALA A 94 5.56 -13.91 -32.70
N THR A 95 6.18 -12.79 -33.08
CA THR A 95 7.56 -12.46 -32.72
C THR A 95 7.65 -11.96 -31.29
N SER A 96 6.79 -11.00 -30.93
CA SER A 96 6.68 -10.49 -29.55
C SER A 96 5.77 -11.31 -28.64
N GLY A 97 4.99 -12.24 -29.19
CA GLY A 97 4.00 -13.02 -28.42
C GLY A 97 2.85 -12.18 -27.89
N GLN A 98 2.65 -10.96 -28.42
CA GLN A 98 1.69 -9.99 -27.89
C GLN A 98 0.44 -9.84 -28.75
N LEU A 99 -0.66 -9.51 -28.07
CA LEU A 99 -1.93 -9.11 -28.67
C LEU A 99 -2.02 -7.59 -28.77
N PHE A 100 -2.55 -7.10 -29.89
CA PHE A 100 -2.67 -5.68 -30.19
C PHE A 100 -4.09 -5.30 -30.60
N PHE A 101 -4.58 -4.21 -30.04
CA PHE A 101 -5.81 -3.55 -30.43
C PHE A 101 -5.53 -2.40 -31.39
N SER A 102 -6.12 -2.44 -32.58
CA SER A 102 -6.09 -1.34 -33.54
C SER A 102 -7.35 -0.50 -33.45
N ARG A 103 -7.21 0.79 -33.14
CA ARG A 103 -8.31 1.76 -33.15
C ARG A 103 -8.58 2.26 -34.56
N LYS A 104 -9.80 2.79 -34.77
CA LYS A 104 -10.23 3.38 -36.06
C LYS A 104 -9.39 4.59 -36.48
N ASP A 105 -8.76 5.29 -35.54
CA ASP A 105 -7.87 6.43 -35.79
C ASP A 105 -6.42 6.02 -36.09
N GLY A 106 -6.14 4.72 -36.19
CA GLY A 106 -4.82 4.17 -36.50
C GLY A 106 -3.92 3.98 -35.28
N VAL A 107 -4.35 4.37 -34.07
CA VAL A 107 -3.59 4.12 -32.85
C VAL A 107 -3.66 2.65 -32.48
N VAL A 108 -2.51 2.06 -32.17
CA VAL A 108 -2.38 0.65 -31.78
C VAL A 108 -1.91 0.56 -30.33
N PHE A 109 -2.58 -0.28 -29.55
CA PHE A 109 -2.21 -0.59 -28.17
C PHE A 109 -1.95 -2.07 -27.98
N SER A 110 -0.86 -2.44 -27.31
CA SER A 110 -0.74 -3.81 -26.81
C SER A 110 -1.68 -4.05 -25.61
N VAL A 111 -1.99 -5.30 -25.33
CA VAL A 111 -2.71 -5.68 -24.09
C VAL A 111 -1.96 -5.19 -22.86
N ASP A 112 -0.63 -5.34 -22.84
CA ASP A 112 0.27 -4.90 -21.79
C ASP A 112 0.19 -3.39 -21.55
N GLU A 113 0.15 -2.59 -22.60
CA GLU A 113 -0.02 -1.13 -22.49
C GLU A 113 -1.37 -0.78 -21.83
N LEU A 114 -2.46 -1.44 -22.21
CA LEU A 114 -3.78 -1.20 -21.60
C LEU A 114 -3.82 -1.63 -20.13
N VAL A 115 -3.18 -2.75 -19.78
CA VAL A 115 -3.04 -3.19 -18.39
C VAL A 115 -2.18 -2.21 -17.60
N ALA A 116 -1.07 -1.72 -18.17
CA ALA A 116 -0.22 -0.71 -17.54
C ALA A 116 -1.00 0.58 -17.22
N MET A 117 -1.92 1.01 -18.11
CA MET A 117 -2.80 2.15 -17.82
C MET A 117 -3.72 1.90 -16.61
N LEU A 118 -4.24 0.68 -16.44
CA LEU A 118 -5.06 0.31 -15.27
C LEU A 118 -4.23 0.29 -13.99
N LEU A 119 -3.01 -0.24 -14.05
CA LEU A 119 -2.08 -0.28 -12.92
C LEU A 119 -1.63 1.12 -12.51
N GLU A 120 -1.37 2.00 -13.48
CA GLU A 120 -1.08 3.41 -13.24
C GLU A 120 -2.27 4.12 -12.59
N TYR A 121 -3.49 3.89 -13.09
CA TYR A 121 -4.70 4.45 -12.48
C TYR A 121 -4.84 3.98 -11.02
N ALA A 122 -4.62 2.69 -10.75
CA ALA A 122 -4.58 2.10 -9.41
C ALA A 122 -3.55 2.75 -8.49
N HIS A 123 -2.33 2.96 -8.99
CA HIS A 123 -1.26 3.63 -8.27
C HIS A 123 -1.65 5.07 -7.89
N ASN A 124 -2.16 5.85 -8.84
CA ASN A 124 -2.45 7.27 -8.63
C ASN A 124 -3.51 7.49 -7.54
N TYR A 125 -4.59 6.70 -7.50
CA TYR A 125 -5.58 6.87 -6.43
C TYR A 125 -5.13 6.24 -5.10
N ALA A 126 -4.25 5.24 -5.10
CA ALA A 126 -3.63 4.73 -3.87
C ALA A 126 -2.74 5.81 -3.22
N GLU A 127 -1.97 6.52 -4.04
CA GLU A 127 -1.11 7.63 -3.59
C GLU A 127 -1.95 8.79 -3.04
N LEU A 128 -3.01 9.20 -3.76
CA LEU A 128 -3.97 10.19 -3.26
C LEU A 128 -4.58 9.77 -1.92
N TYR A 129 -5.01 8.51 -1.80
CA TYR A 129 -5.57 7.99 -0.55
C TYR A 129 -4.54 8.02 0.60
N ALA A 130 -3.29 7.65 0.32
CA ALA A 130 -2.20 7.64 1.30
C ALA A 130 -1.80 9.04 1.79
N ALA A 131 -1.84 10.06 0.91
CA ALA A 131 -1.45 11.43 1.22
C ALA A 131 -2.28 12.07 2.37
N TYR A 132 -3.49 11.57 2.63
CA TYR A 132 -4.38 12.06 3.71
C TYR A 132 -4.06 11.49 5.11
N SER A 133 -2.97 10.73 5.27
CA SER A 133 -2.76 9.90 6.46
C SER A 133 -1.30 9.90 6.97
N TYR A 134 -0.97 10.73 7.98
CA TYR A 134 0.36 10.74 8.62
C TYR A 134 0.37 10.40 10.11
N GLY A 135 1.28 9.52 10.53
CA GLY A 135 1.70 9.22 11.91
C GLY A 135 2.91 8.28 11.92
N LYS A 136 3.82 8.39 12.91
CA LYS A 136 5.05 7.58 13.03
C LYS A 136 5.05 6.72 14.30
N HIS A 137 5.56 5.48 14.24
CA HIS A 137 6.03 4.69 15.39
C HIS A 137 7.09 3.65 14.99
N ARG A 138 7.92 3.21 15.94
CA ARG A 138 8.85 2.05 15.88
C ARG A 138 8.53 1.06 17.00
N ASP A 139 8.73 -0.24 16.80
CA ASP A 139 9.19 -1.16 17.88
C ASP A 139 9.61 -2.57 17.43
N GLY A 140 10.45 -3.19 18.28
CA GLY A 140 11.45 -4.26 18.08
C GLY A 140 11.00 -5.70 17.75
N ASP A 141 11.99 -6.58 17.60
CA ASP A 141 11.89 -7.95 17.07
C ASP A 141 11.65 -8.99 18.17
N VAL A 142 10.80 -9.99 17.89
CA VAL A 142 10.56 -11.17 18.73
C VAL A 142 10.67 -12.43 17.86
N VAL A 143 11.35 -13.45 18.37
CA VAL A 143 11.42 -14.80 17.79
C VAL A 143 10.32 -15.65 18.40
N ALA A 144 9.42 -16.20 17.58
CA ALA A 144 8.28 -17.02 18.00
C ALA A 144 7.92 -18.07 16.93
N ASP A 145 7.07 -19.05 17.27
CA ASP A 145 6.46 -19.96 16.30
C ASP A 145 5.45 -19.22 15.42
N PHE A 146 5.48 -19.48 14.10
CA PHE A 146 4.69 -18.73 13.12
C PHE A 146 3.68 -19.62 12.40
N PRO A 147 2.45 -19.13 12.17
CA PRO A 147 1.47 -19.83 11.34
C PRO A 147 1.97 -20.00 9.89
N MET A 148 1.66 -21.16 9.30
CA MET A 148 2.00 -21.50 7.91
C MET A 148 0.76 -21.94 7.15
N LEU A 149 0.56 -21.38 5.96
CA LEU A 149 -0.39 -21.85 4.96
C LEU A 149 0.37 -22.57 3.85
N ARG A 150 -0.03 -23.81 3.56
CA ARG A 150 0.45 -24.59 2.42
C ARG A 150 -0.72 -24.91 1.50
N ILE A 151 -0.61 -24.54 0.24
CA ILE A 151 -1.55 -24.97 -0.79
C ILE A 151 -1.26 -26.44 -1.13
N VAL A 152 -2.28 -27.28 -1.06
CA VAL A 152 -2.12 -28.72 -1.26
C VAL A 152 -2.57 -29.19 -2.64
N ASN A 153 -3.52 -28.49 -3.27
CA ASN A 153 -3.95 -28.72 -4.65
C ASN A 153 -4.64 -27.47 -5.21
N VAL A 154 -4.67 -27.33 -6.54
CA VAL A 154 -5.31 -26.23 -7.26
C VAL A 154 -5.98 -26.77 -8.53
N SER A 155 -7.23 -26.38 -8.79
CA SER A 155 -7.92 -26.59 -10.07
C SER A 155 -8.74 -25.36 -10.44
N HIS A 156 -8.97 -25.17 -11.74
CA HIS A 156 -9.69 -24.01 -12.27
C HIS A 156 -10.36 -24.31 -13.63
N ASP A 157 -11.34 -23.48 -14.00
CA ASP A 157 -11.89 -23.38 -15.36
C ASP A 157 -11.71 -21.92 -15.84
N PRO A 158 -10.78 -21.65 -16.79
CA PRO A 158 -10.45 -20.28 -17.19
C PRO A 158 -11.59 -19.59 -17.93
N THR A 159 -12.52 -20.34 -18.51
CA THR A 159 -13.63 -19.82 -19.33
C THR A 159 -14.94 -19.67 -18.54
N PHE A 160 -14.91 -19.96 -17.24
CA PHE A 160 -16.08 -19.95 -16.35
C PHE A 160 -16.01 -18.80 -15.35
N GLY A 161 -17.12 -18.08 -15.21
CA GLY A 161 -17.26 -16.96 -14.29
C GLY A 161 -18.57 -16.22 -14.52
N THR A 162 -18.78 -15.10 -13.82
CA THR A 162 -20.00 -14.26 -13.91
C THR A 162 -20.29 -13.82 -15.34
N GLN A 163 -19.28 -13.55 -16.16
CA GLN A 163 -19.47 -13.23 -17.57
C GLN A 163 -20.20 -14.32 -18.36
N ALA A 164 -19.99 -15.61 -18.06
CA ALA A 164 -20.73 -16.68 -18.75
C ALA A 164 -22.24 -16.55 -18.51
N PHE A 165 -22.64 -16.23 -17.28
CA PHE A 165 -24.04 -15.97 -16.91
C PHE A 165 -24.56 -14.67 -17.54
N ILE A 166 -23.79 -13.59 -17.47
CA ILE A 166 -24.17 -12.27 -18.02
C ILE A 166 -24.50 -12.39 -19.52
N TYR A 167 -23.64 -13.04 -20.30
CA TYR A 167 -23.87 -13.17 -21.74
C TYR A 167 -25.01 -14.12 -22.07
N ARG A 168 -25.27 -15.15 -21.26
CA ARG A 168 -26.46 -16.01 -21.42
C ARG A 168 -27.76 -15.26 -21.10
N ILE A 169 -27.76 -14.45 -20.03
CA ILE A 169 -28.88 -13.57 -19.68
C ILE A 169 -29.10 -12.52 -20.78
N ARG A 170 -28.03 -11.88 -21.28
CA ARG A 170 -28.09 -10.91 -22.39
C ARG A 170 -28.80 -11.50 -23.60
N ASP A 171 -28.45 -12.71 -23.99
CA ASP A 171 -29.03 -13.37 -25.18
C ASP A 171 -30.50 -13.72 -24.96
N GLN A 172 -30.89 -14.08 -23.73
CA GLN A 172 -32.29 -14.28 -23.35
C GLN A 172 -33.09 -12.97 -23.32
N LEU A 173 -32.51 -11.87 -22.84
CA LEU A 173 -33.14 -10.55 -22.90
C LEU A 173 -33.32 -10.07 -24.35
N LEU A 174 -32.32 -10.31 -25.20
CA LEU A 174 -32.41 -10.03 -26.65
C LEU A 174 -33.57 -10.80 -27.29
N GLU A 175 -33.70 -12.09 -26.98
CA GLU A 175 -34.77 -12.95 -27.48
C GLU A 175 -36.15 -12.42 -27.11
N LYS A 176 -36.39 -12.20 -25.81
CA LYS A 176 -37.66 -11.65 -25.32
C LYS A 176 -37.95 -10.24 -25.89
N PHE A 177 -36.92 -9.39 -26.02
CA PHE A 177 -37.07 -8.06 -26.64
C PHE A 177 -37.55 -8.14 -28.09
N CYS A 178 -36.88 -8.97 -28.89
CA CYS A 178 -37.20 -9.11 -30.31
C CYS A 178 -38.58 -9.74 -30.52
N GLU A 179 -38.98 -10.69 -29.67
CA GLU A 179 -40.32 -11.29 -29.70
C GLU A 179 -41.42 -10.27 -29.36
N ILE A 180 -41.26 -9.52 -28.26
CA ILE A 180 -42.25 -8.55 -27.80
C ILE A 180 -42.40 -7.39 -28.80
N LYS A 181 -41.27 -6.89 -29.30
CA LYS A 181 -41.23 -5.75 -30.24
C LYS A 181 -41.35 -6.16 -31.71
N LYS A 182 -41.39 -7.46 -32.00
CA LYS A 182 -41.42 -8.03 -33.36
C LYS A 182 -40.27 -7.52 -34.25
N LEU A 183 -39.06 -7.49 -33.68
CA LEU A 183 -37.85 -7.03 -34.35
C LEU A 183 -37.02 -8.20 -34.88
N ASP A 184 -36.25 -7.95 -35.94
CA ASP A 184 -35.26 -8.90 -36.43
C ASP A 184 -34.05 -8.95 -35.47
N LYS A 185 -33.84 -10.13 -34.88
CA LYS A 185 -32.76 -10.42 -33.93
C LYS A 185 -31.38 -10.14 -34.53
N ASP A 186 -31.16 -10.41 -35.81
CA ASP A 186 -29.86 -10.23 -36.45
C ASP A 186 -29.56 -8.76 -36.73
N LEU A 187 -30.59 -7.92 -36.93
CA LEU A 187 -30.41 -6.47 -37.00
C LEU A 187 -30.02 -5.88 -35.64
N VAL A 188 -30.66 -6.32 -34.56
CA VAL A 188 -30.32 -5.85 -33.20
C VAL A 188 -28.89 -6.26 -32.82
N LYS A 189 -28.48 -7.51 -33.14
CA LYS A 189 -27.11 -8.00 -32.90
C LYS A 189 -26.03 -7.18 -33.59
N LYS A 190 -26.30 -6.65 -34.79
CA LYS A 190 -25.38 -5.76 -35.51
C LYS A 190 -25.19 -4.40 -34.83
N SER A 191 -26.11 -4.00 -33.95
CA SER A 191 -25.97 -2.78 -33.15
C SER A 191 -25.12 -3.06 -31.91
N HIS A 192 -23.82 -2.77 -32.00
CA HIS A 192 -22.90 -2.88 -30.87
C HIS A 192 -23.39 -2.09 -29.65
N ARG A 193 -23.98 -0.90 -29.87
CA ARG A 193 -24.59 -0.08 -28.81
C ARG A 193 -25.71 -0.83 -28.07
N ALA A 194 -26.66 -1.42 -28.81
CA ALA A 194 -27.78 -2.16 -28.20
C ALA A 194 -27.27 -3.40 -27.44
N MET A 195 -26.34 -4.14 -28.03
CA MET A 195 -25.75 -5.33 -27.39
C MET A 195 -24.96 -4.99 -26.13
N SER A 196 -24.24 -3.86 -26.10
CA SER A 196 -23.53 -3.39 -24.89
C SER A 196 -24.50 -2.92 -23.81
N LYS A 197 -25.59 -2.22 -24.17
CA LYS A 197 -26.66 -1.88 -23.21
C LYS A 197 -27.30 -3.14 -22.60
N LEU A 198 -27.59 -4.15 -23.43
CA LEU A 198 -28.14 -5.43 -22.95
C LEU A 198 -27.16 -6.17 -22.03
N ALA A 199 -25.85 -6.14 -22.31
CA ALA A 199 -24.85 -6.78 -21.46
C ALA A 199 -24.75 -6.09 -20.08
N LEU A 200 -24.83 -4.75 -20.05
CA LEU A 200 -24.87 -3.99 -18.80
C LEU A 200 -26.12 -4.33 -17.99
N GLU A 201 -27.29 -4.36 -18.63
CA GLU A 201 -28.52 -4.73 -17.95
C GLU A 201 -28.54 -6.20 -17.51
N ALA A 202 -27.96 -7.11 -18.29
CA ALA A 202 -27.81 -8.50 -17.89
C ALA A 202 -26.94 -8.67 -16.62
N SER A 203 -25.90 -7.83 -16.45
CA SER A 203 -25.11 -7.79 -15.22
C SER A 203 -25.93 -7.28 -14.01
N ASN A 204 -26.76 -6.25 -14.21
CA ASN A 204 -27.71 -5.78 -13.20
C ASN A 204 -28.72 -6.87 -12.83
N VAL A 205 -29.25 -7.57 -13.83
CA VAL A 205 -30.21 -8.66 -13.66
C VAL A 205 -29.62 -9.79 -12.83
N LEU A 206 -28.41 -10.26 -13.17
CA LEU A 206 -27.70 -11.29 -12.41
C LEU A 206 -27.51 -10.89 -10.95
N THR A 207 -27.08 -9.65 -10.72
CA THR A 207 -26.84 -9.11 -9.38
C THR A 207 -28.14 -9.06 -8.57
N LYS A 208 -29.22 -8.50 -9.14
CA LYS A 208 -30.49 -8.36 -8.44
C LYS A 208 -31.19 -9.71 -8.20
N LEU A 209 -31.11 -10.66 -9.13
CA LEU A 209 -31.68 -12.01 -8.97
C LEU A 209 -30.92 -12.87 -7.95
N SER A 210 -29.68 -12.51 -7.62
CA SER A 210 -28.96 -13.16 -6.51
C SER A 210 -29.61 -12.86 -5.16
N ALA A 211 -30.31 -11.73 -5.02
CA ALA A 211 -31.07 -11.36 -3.82
C ALA A 211 -32.59 -11.61 -3.94
N ASN A 212 -33.16 -11.39 -5.13
CA ASN A 212 -34.61 -11.41 -5.36
C ASN A 212 -35.05 -12.62 -6.22
N SER A 213 -36.29 -13.08 -6.06
CA SER A 213 -36.86 -14.16 -6.89
C SER A 213 -37.24 -13.72 -8.30
N GLU A 214 -37.56 -12.43 -8.48
CA GLU A 214 -37.95 -11.83 -9.76
C GLU A 214 -37.59 -10.35 -9.81
N ILE A 215 -37.40 -9.83 -11.03
CA ILE A 215 -37.22 -8.41 -11.32
C ILE A 215 -37.77 -8.08 -12.72
N PHE A 216 -37.85 -6.78 -13.04
CA PHE A 216 -37.99 -6.30 -14.41
C PHE A 216 -36.62 -5.83 -14.93
N ALA A 217 -36.21 -6.38 -16.08
CA ALA A 217 -35.07 -5.89 -16.85
C ALA A 217 -35.51 -4.70 -17.70
N GLN A 218 -34.81 -3.57 -17.58
CA GLN A 218 -35.24 -2.31 -18.17
C GLN A 218 -34.10 -1.58 -18.89
N VAL A 219 -34.32 -1.21 -20.15
CA VAL A 219 -33.38 -0.40 -20.94
C VAL A 219 -34.16 0.57 -21.81
N GLU A 220 -33.97 1.87 -21.58
CA GLU A 220 -34.53 2.92 -22.43
C GLU A 220 -33.80 3.05 -23.76
N ASN A 221 -34.57 3.28 -24.82
CA ASN A 221 -34.14 3.43 -26.21
C ASN A 221 -33.04 2.42 -26.55
N LEU A 222 -33.38 1.14 -26.41
CA LEU A 222 -32.45 0.05 -26.63
C LEU A 222 -32.09 -0.02 -28.12
N PHE A 223 -33.10 -0.06 -28.99
CA PHE A 223 -32.93 -0.14 -30.43
C PHE A 223 -34.13 0.50 -31.14
N ASN A 224 -33.88 1.37 -32.13
CA ASN A 224 -34.93 2.07 -32.90
C ASN A 224 -36.02 2.72 -32.04
N GLU A 225 -35.64 3.45 -30.99
CA GLU A 225 -36.56 4.13 -30.05
C GLU A 225 -37.45 3.18 -29.24
N GLU A 226 -37.25 1.87 -29.35
CA GLU A 226 -37.98 0.88 -28.55
C GLU A 226 -37.27 0.61 -27.21
N ASP A 227 -38.06 0.63 -26.15
CA ASP A 227 -37.62 0.31 -24.79
C ASP A 227 -37.71 -1.20 -24.51
N LEU A 228 -36.76 -1.72 -23.74
CA LEU A 228 -36.86 -3.02 -23.09
C LEU A 228 -37.55 -2.85 -21.73
N ASN A 229 -38.60 -3.63 -21.48
CA ASN A 229 -39.18 -3.80 -20.16
C ASN A 229 -39.74 -5.22 -20.04
N VAL A 230 -38.99 -6.12 -19.42
CA VAL A 230 -39.29 -7.56 -19.43
C VAL A 230 -39.13 -8.14 -18.02
N LYS A 231 -40.13 -8.88 -17.56
CA LYS A 231 -40.03 -9.64 -16.32
C LYS A 231 -39.10 -10.85 -16.51
N ILE A 232 -38.19 -11.04 -15.56
CA ILE A 232 -37.30 -12.21 -15.50
C ILE A 232 -37.22 -12.72 -14.06
N THR A 233 -37.26 -14.04 -13.91
CA THR A 233 -37.23 -14.72 -12.62
C THR A 233 -35.91 -15.46 -12.39
N ARG A 234 -35.57 -15.69 -11.12
CA ARG A 234 -34.41 -16.52 -10.74
C ARG A 234 -34.57 -17.94 -11.27
N ALA A 235 -35.78 -18.50 -11.22
CA ALA A 235 -36.05 -19.85 -11.72
C ALA A 235 -35.80 -19.98 -13.23
N GLU A 236 -36.23 -19.01 -14.03
CA GLU A 236 -35.90 -18.97 -15.47
C GLU A 236 -34.38 -18.90 -15.68
N MET A 237 -33.69 -18.00 -14.96
CA MET A 237 -32.24 -17.84 -15.05
C MET A 237 -31.48 -19.12 -14.69
N GLU A 238 -31.92 -19.80 -13.65
CA GLU A 238 -31.36 -21.08 -13.24
C GLU A 238 -31.56 -22.17 -14.32
N ALA A 239 -32.72 -22.18 -14.97
CA ALA A 239 -33.03 -23.15 -16.01
C ALA A 239 -32.16 -22.98 -17.27
N PHE A 240 -32.09 -21.76 -17.82
CA PHE A 240 -31.31 -21.51 -19.05
C PHE A 240 -29.80 -21.40 -18.82
N CYS A 241 -29.34 -21.35 -17.56
CA CYS A 241 -27.92 -21.45 -17.17
C CYS A 241 -27.59 -22.80 -16.51
N SER A 242 -28.45 -23.81 -16.62
CA SER A 242 -28.27 -25.12 -15.98
C SER A 242 -26.91 -25.76 -16.25
N ASP A 243 -26.45 -25.69 -17.50
CA ASP A 243 -25.13 -26.17 -17.93
C ASP A 243 -23.97 -25.45 -17.23
N LEU A 244 -24.13 -24.16 -16.90
CA LEU A 244 -23.13 -23.38 -16.19
C LEU A 244 -23.01 -23.79 -14.71
N PHE A 245 -24.11 -24.16 -14.06
CA PHE A 245 -24.05 -24.67 -12.69
C PHE A 245 -23.39 -26.04 -12.59
N GLU A 246 -23.55 -26.89 -13.61
CA GLU A 246 -22.84 -28.17 -13.70
C GLU A 246 -21.31 -27.98 -13.75
N ARG A 247 -20.83 -26.90 -14.38
CA ARG A 247 -19.39 -26.60 -14.47
C ARG A 247 -18.74 -26.26 -13.12
N VAL A 248 -19.52 -25.79 -12.13
CA VAL A 248 -19.03 -25.50 -10.76
C VAL A 248 -18.41 -26.75 -10.12
N LYS A 249 -18.92 -27.93 -10.48
CA LYS A 249 -18.56 -29.20 -9.85
C LYS A 249 -17.15 -29.66 -10.22
N ARG A 250 -16.73 -29.39 -11.46
CA ARG A 250 -15.49 -29.96 -12.02
C ARG A 250 -14.23 -29.54 -11.25
N PRO A 251 -13.98 -28.24 -10.98
CA PRO A 251 -12.79 -27.85 -10.21
C PRO A 251 -12.78 -28.44 -8.80
N PHE A 252 -13.95 -28.57 -8.17
CA PHE A 252 -14.07 -29.18 -6.84
C PHE A 252 -13.71 -30.68 -6.88
N PHE A 253 -14.21 -31.43 -7.88
CA PHE A 253 -13.83 -32.83 -8.03
C PHE A 253 -12.35 -33.01 -8.32
N ASP A 254 -11.79 -32.20 -9.22
CA ASP A 254 -10.38 -32.26 -9.60
C ASP A 254 -9.45 -32.11 -8.38
N ILE A 255 -9.78 -31.22 -7.42
CA ILE A 255 -8.97 -31.06 -6.20
C ILE A 255 -9.18 -32.19 -5.19
N MET A 256 -10.36 -32.81 -5.14
CA MET A 256 -10.70 -33.86 -4.18
C MET A 256 -10.23 -35.26 -4.60
N VAL A 257 -9.67 -35.44 -5.81
CA VAL A 257 -9.14 -36.75 -6.25
C VAL A 257 -8.10 -37.32 -5.27
N ASP A 258 -7.26 -36.45 -4.70
CA ASP A 258 -6.15 -36.85 -3.82
C ASP A 258 -6.49 -36.73 -2.32
N PHE A 259 -7.74 -36.39 -1.96
CA PHE A 259 -8.15 -36.10 -0.58
C PHE A 259 -9.44 -36.80 -0.19
N SER A 260 -9.53 -37.24 1.07
CA SER A 260 -10.81 -37.70 1.61
C SER A 260 -11.72 -36.50 1.88
N MET A 261 -13.02 -36.63 1.58
CA MET A 261 -14.02 -35.63 1.96
C MET A 261 -14.03 -35.33 3.46
N GLU A 262 -13.64 -36.29 4.30
CA GLU A 262 -13.51 -36.13 5.75
C GLU A 262 -12.42 -35.13 6.16
N SER A 263 -11.37 -34.98 5.35
CA SER A 263 -10.27 -34.05 5.60
C SER A 263 -10.64 -32.59 5.33
N LEU A 264 -11.70 -32.35 4.53
CA LEU A 264 -12.21 -31.02 4.27
C LEU A 264 -12.88 -30.51 5.54
N GLN A 265 -12.35 -29.46 6.16
CA GLN A 265 -12.93 -28.88 7.37
C GLN A 265 -13.97 -27.82 7.02
N GLU A 266 -13.57 -26.84 6.20
CA GLU A 266 -14.36 -25.68 5.84
C GLU A 266 -14.27 -25.37 4.34
N VAL A 267 -15.30 -24.70 3.82
CA VAL A 267 -15.33 -24.15 2.45
C VAL A 267 -15.49 -22.64 2.54
N ILE A 268 -14.45 -21.92 2.14
CA ILE A 268 -14.41 -20.45 2.16
C ILE A 268 -14.72 -19.92 0.76
N LEU A 269 -15.73 -19.07 0.64
CA LEU A 269 -16.15 -18.49 -0.64
C LEU A 269 -15.49 -17.15 -0.91
N MET A 270 -14.99 -16.97 -2.14
CA MET A 270 -14.34 -15.75 -2.60
C MET A 270 -14.89 -15.35 -3.97
N GLY A 271 -14.96 -14.04 -4.24
CA GLY A 271 -15.43 -13.49 -5.52
C GLY A 271 -16.96 -13.40 -5.65
N GLY A 272 -17.41 -12.39 -6.41
CA GLY A 272 -18.82 -12.00 -6.45
C GLY A 272 -19.79 -13.03 -7.04
N GLY A 273 -19.33 -13.92 -7.93
CA GLY A 273 -20.16 -14.98 -8.51
C GLY A 273 -20.67 -15.99 -7.47
N THR A 274 -19.95 -16.18 -6.37
CA THR A 274 -20.35 -17.10 -5.29
C THR A 274 -21.61 -16.65 -4.54
N ARG A 275 -22.10 -15.43 -4.78
CA ARG A 275 -23.36 -14.91 -4.22
C ARG A 275 -24.60 -15.49 -4.89
N ILE A 276 -24.46 -16.14 -6.05
CA ILE A 276 -25.58 -16.78 -6.75
C ILE A 276 -26.08 -17.96 -5.89
N PRO A 277 -27.34 -17.97 -5.42
CA PRO A 277 -27.82 -18.99 -4.48
C PRO A 277 -27.63 -20.43 -4.97
N LYS A 278 -27.88 -20.67 -6.27
CA LYS A 278 -27.70 -22.00 -6.86
C LYS A 278 -26.26 -22.50 -6.81
N ILE A 279 -25.26 -21.63 -6.95
CA ILE A 279 -23.84 -22.00 -6.80
C ILE A 279 -23.57 -22.43 -5.35
N GLN A 280 -24.09 -21.69 -4.36
CA GLN A 280 -23.92 -22.06 -2.95
C GLN A 280 -24.59 -23.40 -2.64
N SER A 281 -25.81 -23.62 -3.14
CA SER A 281 -26.52 -24.90 -2.96
C SER A 281 -25.73 -26.07 -3.54
N VAL A 282 -25.18 -25.90 -4.75
CA VAL A 282 -24.29 -26.88 -5.38
C VAL A 282 -23.09 -27.14 -4.45
N LEU A 283 -22.38 -26.11 -4.01
CA LEU A 283 -21.19 -26.30 -3.15
C LEU A 283 -21.51 -26.95 -1.80
N ILE A 284 -22.65 -26.65 -1.17
CA ILE A 284 -23.12 -27.30 0.07
C ILE A 284 -23.32 -28.81 -0.17
N GLU A 285 -24.03 -29.16 -1.24
CA GLU A 285 -24.30 -30.55 -1.62
C GLU A 285 -22.99 -31.33 -1.84
N TYR A 286 -22.06 -30.76 -2.62
CA TYR A 286 -20.80 -31.44 -2.96
C TYR A 286 -19.79 -31.49 -1.82
N SER A 287 -19.72 -30.43 -1.01
CA SER A 287 -18.81 -30.39 0.14
C SER A 287 -19.28 -31.25 1.32
N GLN A 288 -20.54 -31.72 1.29
CA GLN A 288 -21.19 -32.43 2.39
C GLN A 288 -21.16 -31.63 3.71
N LYS A 289 -21.11 -30.30 3.60
CA LYS A 289 -21.15 -29.39 4.74
C LYS A 289 -22.57 -28.92 4.98
N SER A 290 -22.92 -28.69 6.23
CA SER A 290 -24.20 -28.06 6.59
C SER A 290 -24.26 -26.60 6.15
N GLU A 291 -23.11 -25.92 6.12
CA GLU A 291 -22.98 -24.53 5.75
C GLU A 291 -21.61 -24.20 5.13
N LEU A 292 -21.55 -23.08 4.43
CA LEU A 292 -20.31 -22.51 3.86
C LEU A 292 -19.80 -21.40 4.79
N HIS A 293 -18.48 -21.27 4.92
CA HIS A 293 -17.87 -20.30 5.82
C HIS A 293 -18.12 -18.85 5.35
N ARG A 294 -18.48 -17.96 6.28
CA ARG A 294 -18.85 -16.55 6.01
C ARG A 294 -18.00 -15.50 6.75
N GLY A 295 -16.97 -15.91 7.49
CA GLY A 295 -16.12 -15.00 8.28
C GLY A 295 -15.15 -14.15 7.48
N VAL A 296 -15.09 -14.33 6.14
CA VAL A 296 -14.19 -13.60 5.25
C VAL A 296 -15.00 -12.75 4.27
N ASN A 297 -14.63 -11.48 4.11
CA ASN A 297 -15.21 -10.63 3.08
C ASN A 297 -14.69 -11.09 1.70
N SER A 298 -15.58 -11.73 0.93
CA SER A 298 -15.29 -12.35 -0.37
C SER A 298 -14.77 -11.39 -1.44
N ASP A 299 -15.02 -10.09 -1.27
CA ASP A 299 -14.57 -9.07 -2.22
C ASP A 299 -13.20 -8.50 -1.83
N ASP A 300 -12.95 -8.23 -0.55
CA ASP A 300 -11.76 -7.48 -0.12
C ASP A 300 -10.55 -8.38 0.21
N ALA A 301 -10.79 -9.64 0.56
CA ALA A 301 -9.77 -10.50 1.16
C ALA A 301 -8.57 -10.80 0.24
N ALA A 302 -8.75 -10.85 -1.08
CA ALA A 302 -7.64 -11.01 -2.03
C ALA A 302 -6.69 -9.80 -1.99
N ALA A 303 -7.24 -8.58 -2.08
CA ALA A 303 -6.45 -7.35 -2.02
C ALA A 303 -5.77 -7.18 -0.65
N LEU A 304 -6.48 -7.47 0.44
CA LEU A 304 -5.95 -7.39 1.81
C LEU A 304 -4.84 -8.43 2.06
N GLY A 305 -5.02 -9.66 1.58
CA GLY A 305 -3.96 -10.69 1.62
C GLY A 305 -2.73 -10.27 0.81
N ALA A 306 -2.94 -9.68 -0.38
CA ALA A 306 -1.85 -9.19 -1.21
C ALA A 306 -1.11 -8.01 -0.58
N VAL A 307 -1.80 -7.06 0.09
CA VAL A 307 -1.10 -5.93 0.74
C VAL A 307 -0.35 -6.38 1.97
N TYR A 308 -0.83 -7.41 2.65
CA TYR A 308 -0.09 -8.05 3.72
C TYR A 308 1.21 -8.68 3.22
N GLN A 309 1.18 -9.42 2.11
CA GLN A 309 2.39 -9.98 1.50
C GLN A 309 3.35 -8.88 1.02
N ALA A 310 2.83 -7.81 0.42
CA ALA A 310 3.63 -6.65 0.06
C ALA A 310 4.32 -6.03 1.30
N ALA A 311 3.59 -5.85 2.41
CA ALA A 311 4.16 -5.39 3.67
C ALA A 311 5.21 -6.36 4.24
N PHE A 312 4.95 -7.66 4.18
CA PHE A 312 5.85 -8.71 4.65
C PHE A 312 7.21 -8.68 3.93
N HIS A 313 7.21 -8.37 2.63
CA HIS A 313 8.42 -8.28 1.81
C HIS A 313 9.05 -6.87 1.76
N THR A 314 8.42 -5.84 2.33
CA THR A 314 8.93 -4.46 2.27
C THR A 314 9.73 -4.11 3.53
N PRO A 315 11.02 -3.74 3.40
CA PRO A 315 11.81 -3.24 4.53
C PRO A 315 11.12 -2.05 5.22
N GLY A 316 10.97 -2.11 6.54
CA GLY A 316 10.36 -1.04 7.35
C GLY A 316 8.92 -1.30 7.78
N PHE A 317 8.23 -2.26 7.17
CA PHE A 317 6.98 -2.78 7.71
C PHE A 317 7.26 -3.97 8.64
N ARG A 318 6.55 -4.00 9.77
CA ARG A 318 6.59 -5.10 10.73
C ARG A 318 5.20 -5.69 10.81
N VAL A 319 5.01 -6.81 10.14
CA VAL A 319 3.78 -7.60 10.21
C VAL A 319 4.09 -8.90 10.93
N THR A 320 3.05 -9.55 11.49
CA THR A 320 3.19 -10.92 12.00
C THR A 320 3.82 -11.80 10.92
N ARG A 321 4.74 -12.69 11.26
CA ARG A 321 5.29 -13.59 10.25
C ARG A 321 4.26 -14.68 9.95
N PHE A 322 3.92 -14.83 8.68
CA PHE A 322 2.98 -15.82 8.17
C PHE A 322 3.57 -16.41 6.90
N ILE A 323 3.89 -17.70 6.92
CA ILE A 323 4.58 -18.35 5.81
C ILE A 323 3.56 -18.90 4.83
N VAL A 324 3.68 -18.51 3.56
CA VAL A 324 2.88 -19.07 2.46
C VAL A 324 3.78 -19.97 1.60
N LYS A 325 3.29 -21.18 1.32
CA LYS A 325 3.88 -22.12 0.37
C LYS A 325 2.83 -22.50 -0.66
N ASP A 326 3.07 -22.12 -1.90
CA ASP A 326 2.13 -22.33 -3.00
C ASP A 326 2.46 -23.60 -3.79
N TYR A 327 1.64 -23.94 -4.78
CA TYR A 327 1.59 -25.24 -5.45
C TYR A 327 2.00 -25.14 -6.93
N ASN A 328 3.02 -25.88 -7.33
CA ASN A 328 3.42 -26.00 -8.72
C ASN A 328 2.45 -26.89 -9.52
N LEU A 329 1.69 -26.29 -10.43
CA LEU A 329 0.68 -27.00 -11.22
C LEU A 329 1.29 -27.86 -12.33
N TYR A 330 2.29 -27.35 -13.04
CA TYR A 330 2.88 -28.00 -14.21
C TYR A 330 4.26 -28.58 -13.87
N PRO A 331 4.48 -29.90 -14.01
CA PRO A 331 5.80 -30.48 -13.82
C PRO A 331 6.83 -29.86 -14.77
N ILE A 332 8.02 -29.56 -14.24
CA ILE A 332 9.15 -29.02 -15.00
C ILE A 332 10.28 -30.04 -14.98
N ALA A 333 10.86 -30.34 -16.13
CA ALA A 333 12.00 -31.22 -16.27
C ALA A 333 13.12 -30.59 -17.11
N VAL A 334 14.29 -31.20 -17.01
CA VAL A 334 15.46 -30.86 -17.83
C VAL A 334 15.81 -32.03 -18.71
N ASP A 335 15.93 -31.76 -20.01
CA ASP A 335 16.31 -32.70 -21.05
C ASP A 335 17.73 -32.42 -21.54
N PHE A 336 18.57 -33.44 -21.56
CA PHE A 336 19.97 -33.33 -21.99
C PHE A 336 20.50 -34.66 -22.54
N MET A 337 21.59 -34.61 -23.30
CA MET A 337 22.26 -35.82 -23.79
C MET A 337 23.21 -36.37 -22.73
N ARG A 338 23.23 -37.69 -22.52
CA ARG A 338 24.16 -38.33 -21.59
C ARG A 338 25.62 -38.24 -22.09
N ALA A 339 26.54 -37.77 -21.24
CA ALA A 339 27.98 -37.81 -21.53
C ALA A 339 28.57 -39.23 -21.44
N PRO A 340 29.57 -39.56 -22.29
CA PRO A 340 30.26 -40.84 -22.23
C PRO A 340 31.08 -41.01 -20.93
N PRO A 341 31.47 -42.24 -20.56
CA PRO A 341 32.35 -42.51 -19.42
C PRO A 341 33.67 -41.71 -19.48
N LEU A 342 34.14 -41.23 -18.33
CA LEU A 342 35.43 -40.54 -18.25
C LEU A 342 36.58 -41.55 -18.16
N PRO A 343 37.81 -41.20 -18.62
CA PRO A 343 38.97 -42.11 -18.53
C PRO A 343 39.33 -42.56 -17.10
N SER A 344 38.91 -41.80 -16.08
CA SER A 344 39.13 -42.13 -14.66
C SER A 344 37.98 -42.95 -14.03
N ASP A 345 36.90 -43.22 -14.76
CA ASP A 345 35.85 -44.13 -14.31
C ASP A 345 36.41 -45.57 -14.36
N LYS A 346 36.47 -46.25 -13.21
CA LYS A 346 36.92 -47.64 -13.15
C LYS A 346 35.90 -48.51 -13.91
N SER A 347 36.38 -49.43 -14.74
CA SER A 347 35.55 -50.48 -15.32
C SER A 347 35.13 -51.48 -14.22
N ASP A 348 34.07 -51.14 -13.50
CA ASP A 348 33.43 -52.09 -12.57
C ASP A 348 32.78 -53.21 -13.39
N LYS A 349 33.48 -54.34 -13.50
CA LYS A 349 33.00 -55.56 -14.17
C LYS A 349 31.75 -56.18 -13.54
N ASP A 350 31.32 -55.70 -12.37
CA ASP A 350 30.19 -56.22 -11.59
C ASP A 350 29.01 -55.23 -11.49
N SER A 351 29.04 -54.11 -12.22
CA SER A 351 27.88 -53.21 -12.26
C SER A 351 26.96 -53.64 -13.40
N HIS A 352 25.76 -54.15 -13.05
CA HIS A 352 24.61 -54.19 -13.96
C HIS A 352 24.14 -52.75 -14.27
N ILE A 353 25.01 -51.94 -14.85
CA ILE A 353 24.62 -50.68 -15.46
C ILE A 353 24.17 -51.08 -16.86
N ASP A 354 22.87 -51.01 -17.07
CA ASP A 354 22.16 -51.31 -18.32
C ASP A 354 22.98 -50.93 -19.57
N ASP A 355 22.93 -51.80 -20.57
CA ASP A 355 23.33 -51.60 -21.97
C ASP A 355 22.55 -50.45 -22.65
N GLN A 356 22.50 -49.27 -22.03
CA GLN A 356 21.94 -48.05 -22.63
C GLN A 356 23.07 -47.32 -23.36
N GLN A 357 22.97 -47.31 -24.70
CA GLN A 357 23.91 -46.65 -25.60
C GLN A 357 24.31 -45.24 -25.14
N ASP A 358 25.62 -44.97 -25.17
CA ASP A 358 26.19 -43.62 -25.07
C ASP A 358 25.50 -42.70 -26.10
N GLY A 359 25.15 -41.48 -25.68
CA GLY A 359 24.38 -40.55 -26.51
C GLY A 359 22.85 -40.66 -26.39
N SER A 360 22.32 -41.46 -25.45
CA SER A 360 20.90 -41.47 -25.12
C SER A 360 20.43 -40.15 -24.46
N TYR A 361 19.22 -39.71 -24.81
CA TYR A 361 18.55 -38.57 -24.19
C TYR A 361 18.10 -38.92 -22.77
N VAL A 362 18.36 -38.00 -21.83
CA VAL A 362 17.96 -38.11 -20.43
C VAL A 362 16.99 -36.99 -20.10
N ARG A 363 15.85 -37.35 -19.51
CA ARG A 363 14.89 -36.42 -18.91
C ARG A 363 14.97 -36.56 -17.39
N GLN A 364 15.18 -35.45 -16.70
CA GLN A 364 15.18 -35.41 -15.25
C GLN A 364 14.17 -34.39 -14.74
N VAL A 365 13.16 -34.86 -14.00
CA VAL A 365 12.16 -33.98 -13.38
C VAL A 365 12.83 -33.08 -12.35
N LEU A 366 12.76 -31.77 -12.59
CA LEU A 366 13.26 -30.74 -11.70
C LEU A 366 12.21 -30.45 -10.62
N PHE A 367 11.02 -30.01 -11.00
CA PHE A 367 9.90 -29.73 -10.09
C PHE A 367 8.70 -30.59 -10.50
N PRO A 368 8.32 -31.63 -9.73
CA PRO A 368 7.11 -32.39 -10.04
C PRO A 368 5.85 -31.53 -9.82
N ARG A 369 4.70 -32.03 -10.29
CA ARG A 369 3.39 -31.49 -9.89
C ARG A 369 3.24 -31.54 -8.37
N GLY A 370 2.73 -30.46 -7.80
CA GLY A 370 2.60 -30.28 -6.36
C GLY A 370 3.90 -30.03 -5.62
N ALA A 371 5.02 -29.81 -6.32
CA ALA A 371 6.18 -29.18 -5.71
C ALA A 371 5.76 -27.82 -5.11
N ILE A 372 6.25 -27.53 -3.90
CA ILE A 372 5.96 -26.25 -3.24
C ILE A 372 6.94 -25.18 -3.68
N PHE A 373 6.49 -23.93 -3.80
CA PHE A 373 7.36 -22.78 -4.03
C PHE A 373 7.16 -21.67 -2.98
N PRO A 374 8.19 -20.86 -2.70
CA PRO A 374 9.54 -20.88 -3.32
C PRO A 374 10.38 -22.10 -2.94
N GLN A 375 11.17 -22.62 -3.89
CA GLN A 375 12.07 -23.77 -3.69
C GLN A 375 13.30 -23.69 -4.61
N LYS A 376 14.47 -24.08 -4.08
CA LYS A 376 15.72 -24.23 -4.85
C LYS A 376 15.99 -25.69 -5.16
N ARG A 377 16.44 -25.99 -6.38
CA ARG A 377 16.87 -27.33 -6.81
C ARG A 377 18.11 -27.24 -7.68
N ALA A 378 18.84 -28.34 -7.79
CA ALA A 378 19.99 -28.42 -8.68
C ALA A 378 20.02 -29.75 -9.42
N ILE A 379 20.47 -29.71 -10.67
CA ILE A 379 20.68 -30.89 -11.51
C ILE A 379 22.18 -31.04 -11.76
N LYS A 380 22.65 -32.29 -11.70
CA LYS A 380 24.04 -32.65 -11.97
C LYS A 380 24.11 -33.37 -13.31
N PHE A 381 24.84 -32.79 -14.24
CA PHE A 381 25.21 -33.38 -15.52
C PHE A 381 26.54 -34.13 -15.31
N ASN A 382 26.45 -35.35 -14.80
CA ASN A 382 27.62 -36.18 -14.51
C ASN A 382 28.44 -36.43 -15.78
N ARG A 383 29.77 -36.44 -15.67
CA ARG A 383 30.74 -36.70 -16.75
C ARG A 383 30.84 -35.64 -17.85
N HIS A 384 30.00 -34.62 -17.85
CA HIS A 384 30.13 -33.51 -18.81
C HIS A 384 31.35 -32.64 -18.48
N ILE A 385 32.39 -32.76 -19.31
CA ILE A 385 33.63 -31.97 -19.21
C ILE A 385 33.84 -31.03 -20.40
N ASN A 386 32.85 -30.94 -21.28
CA ASN A 386 32.78 -30.01 -22.40
C ASN A 386 31.48 -29.22 -22.30
N ASP A 387 31.43 -28.12 -23.05
CA ASP A 387 30.22 -27.32 -23.20
C ASP A 387 29.06 -28.24 -23.61
N LEU A 388 27.96 -28.14 -22.88
CA LEU A 388 26.72 -28.86 -23.11
C LEU A 388 25.54 -27.91 -23.33
N ASP A 389 24.59 -28.42 -24.08
CA ASP A 389 23.26 -27.86 -24.29
C ASP A 389 22.23 -28.70 -23.50
N PHE A 390 21.29 -28.03 -22.86
CA PHE A 390 20.15 -28.68 -22.21
C PHE A 390 18.89 -27.81 -22.31
N TYR A 391 17.73 -28.46 -22.27
CA TYR A 391 16.42 -27.83 -22.40
C TYR A 391 15.65 -27.97 -21.10
N VAL A 392 14.90 -26.93 -20.74
CA VAL A 392 13.96 -26.94 -19.63
C VAL A 392 12.56 -26.93 -20.20
N ASN A 393 11.73 -27.89 -19.83
CA ASN A 393 10.42 -28.11 -20.44
C ASN A 393 9.35 -28.43 -19.39
N TYR A 394 8.11 -28.05 -19.69
CA TYR A 394 6.95 -28.66 -19.05
C TYR A 394 6.79 -30.11 -19.52
N VAL A 395 6.49 -31.03 -18.61
CA VAL A 395 6.38 -32.47 -18.90
C VAL A 395 5.16 -33.11 -18.23
N ASP A 396 4.83 -34.33 -18.65
CA ASP A 396 3.79 -35.18 -18.05
C ASP A 396 2.43 -34.46 -17.93
N LEU A 397 2.02 -33.82 -19.02
CA LEU A 397 0.76 -33.07 -19.11
C LEU A 397 -0.44 -33.95 -19.49
N ASP A 398 -0.32 -35.28 -19.48
CA ASP A 398 -1.40 -36.17 -19.89
C ASP A 398 -2.64 -35.98 -18.99
N GLY A 399 -3.78 -35.66 -19.59
CA GLY A 399 -5.03 -35.28 -18.90
C GLY A 399 -5.22 -33.76 -18.68
N ASP A 400 -4.12 -33.00 -18.63
CA ASP A 400 -4.10 -31.52 -18.51
C ASP A 400 -3.52 -30.81 -19.75
N ALA A 401 -3.11 -31.52 -20.79
CA ALA A 401 -2.60 -30.95 -22.04
C ALA A 401 -3.64 -30.06 -22.73
N ALA A 402 -4.93 -30.41 -22.60
CA ALA A 402 -6.06 -29.57 -23.04
C ALA A 402 -6.28 -28.33 -22.16
N ARG A 403 -5.68 -28.28 -20.95
CA ARG A 403 -5.75 -27.19 -19.98
C ARG A 403 -4.47 -26.35 -19.92
N PHE A 404 -3.37 -26.82 -20.51
CA PHE A 404 -2.13 -26.07 -20.64
C PHE A 404 -2.40 -24.81 -21.46
N GLN A 405 -2.12 -23.65 -20.86
CA GLN A 405 -2.39 -22.34 -21.44
C GLN A 405 -1.12 -21.60 -21.86
N GLY A 406 0.05 -22.24 -21.72
CA GLY A 406 1.31 -21.67 -22.15
C GLY A 406 1.45 -21.68 -23.69
N PRO A 407 2.26 -20.76 -24.24
CA PRO A 407 2.48 -20.64 -25.68
C PRO A 407 3.36 -21.78 -26.19
N ASN A 408 4.21 -22.35 -25.32
CA ASN A 408 5.18 -23.37 -25.65
C ASN A 408 5.37 -24.31 -24.45
N TYR A 409 5.60 -25.60 -24.71
CA TYR A 409 6.01 -26.57 -23.70
C TYR A 409 7.47 -26.40 -23.28
N ASN A 410 8.30 -25.84 -24.18
CA ASN A 410 9.69 -25.58 -23.93
C ASN A 410 9.85 -24.20 -23.27
N LEU A 411 10.45 -24.17 -22.09
CA LEU A 411 10.66 -22.94 -21.31
C LEU A 411 11.95 -22.25 -21.72
N SER A 412 13.06 -22.98 -21.75
CA SER A 412 14.35 -22.40 -22.10
C SER A 412 15.31 -23.43 -22.67
N HIS A 413 16.23 -22.94 -23.49
CA HIS A 413 17.41 -23.65 -23.95
C HIS A 413 18.65 -23.00 -23.33
N ILE A 414 19.51 -23.81 -22.72
CA ILE A 414 20.69 -23.32 -22.02
C ILE A 414 21.94 -23.93 -22.65
N THR A 415 22.87 -23.08 -23.05
CA THR A 415 24.18 -23.46 -23.56
C THR A 415 25.24 -23.05 -22.55
N THR A 416 25.97 -24.03 -22.00
CA THR A 416 27.12 -23.75 -21.14
C THR A 416 28.33 -23.33 -21.97
N ARG A 417 29.22 -22.51 -21.39
CA ARG A 417 30.43 -21.99 -22.05
C ARG A 417 31.65 -22.23 -21.16
N ASN A 418 32.81 -22.45 -21.79
CA ASN A 418 34.11 -22.56 -21.12
C ASN A 418 34.24 -23.77 -20.16
N VAL A 419 33.38 -24.79 -20.26
CA VAL A 419 33.43 -26.00 -19.43
C VAL A 419 34.76 -26.73 -19.63
N SER A 420 35.19 -26.92 -20.89
CA SER A 420 36.45 -27.60 -21.21
C SER A 420 37.68 -26.88 -20.65
N LYS A 421 37.60 -25.56 -20.50
CA LYS A 421 38.66 -24.73 -19.92
C LYS A 421 38.70 -24.90 -18.40
N SER A 422 37.54 -24.76 -17.75
CA SER A 422 37.38 -25.00 -16.31
C SER A 422 37.80 -26.43 -15.94
N ALA A 423 37.39 -27.44 -16.70
CA ALA A 423 37.73 -28.85 -16.47
C ALA A 423 39.24 -29.14 -16.41
N LYS A 424 40.08 -28.28 -17.00
CA LYS A 424 41.55 -28.37 -17.01
C LYS A 424 42.23 -27.40 -16.05
N HIS A 425 41.45 -26.59 -15.33
CA HIS A 425 41.95 -25.48 -14.52
C HIS A 425 42.78 -25.98 -13.31
N TYR A 426 42.35 -27.07 -12.68
CA TYR A 426 42.98 -27.59 -11.46
C TYR A 426 43.73 -28.89 -11.72
N SER A 427 45.06 -28.87 -11.58
CA SER A 427 45.88 -30.09 -11.71
C SER A 427 45.78 -31.04 -10.51
N PHE A 428 45.24 -30.56 -9.39
CA PHE A 428 45.09 -31.33 -8.14
C PHE A 428 43.69 -31.92 -7.96
N ALA A 429 42.78 -31.72 -8.90
CA ALA A 429 41.39 -32.18 -8.83
C ALA A 429 40.90 -32.67 -10.19
N GLU A 430 40.09 -33.72 -10.20
CA GLU A 430 39.44 -34.25 -11.39
C GLU A 430 38.06 -33.62 -11.58
N PRO A 431 37.70 -33.16 -12.78
CA PRO A 431 36.34 -32.73 -13.09
C PRO A 431 35.40 -33.96 -13.10
N ARG A 432 34.19 -33.81 -12.54
CA ARG A 432 33.18 -34.87 -12.45
C ARG A 432 31.87 -34.55 -13.16
N GLY A 433 31.74 -33.36 -13.73
CA GLY A 433 30.54 -32.94 -14.46
C GLY A 433 30.22 -31.47 -14.25
N VAL A 434 29.03 -31.08 -14.68
CA VAL A 434 28.46 -29.75 -14.50
C VAL A 434 27.27 -29.82 -13.55
N LYS A 435 27.02 -28.76 -12.79
CA LYS A 435 25.85 -28.61 -11.91
C LYS A 435 25.13 -27.31 -12.24
N ALA A 436 23.85 -27.38 -12.59
CA ALA A 436 22.98 -26.21 -12.74
C ALA A 436 22.11 -26.04 -11.51
N HIS A 437 21.96 -24.80 -11.05
CA HIS A 437 21.17 -24.40 -9.90
C HIS A 437 19.94 -23.61 -10.36
N PHE A 438 18.76 -24.06 -9.95
CA PHE A 438 17.49 -23.45 -10.27
C PHE A 438 16.76 -22.99 -9.01
N ILE A 439 16.02 -21.90 -9.15
CA ILE A 439 15.15 -21.34 -8.11
C ILE A 439 13.77 -21.18 -8.74
N MET A 440 12.75 -21.79 -8.14
CA MET A 440 11.37 -21.37 -8.33
C MET A 440 11.10 -20.34 -7.24
N ASP A 441 10.89 -19.09 -7.63
CA ASP A 441 10.81 -17.95 -6.70
C ASP A 441 9.45 -17.87 -5.99
N HIS A 442 9.18 -16.77 -5.29
CA HIS A 442 7.91 -16.56 -4.58
C HIS A 442 6.73 -16.35 -5.54
N ASN A 443 6.98 -16.03 -6.81
CA ASN A 443 5.97 -15.84 -7.86
C ASN A 443 5.74 -17.13 -8.67
N GLY A 444 6.46 -18.22 -8.37
CA GLY A 444 6.42 -19.45 -9.14
C GLY A 444 7.22 -19.39 -10.44
N ILE A 445 8.02 -18.33 -10.65
CA ILE A 445 8.85 -18.15 -11.84
C ILE A 445 10.16 -18.94 -11.66
N LEU A 446 10.51 -19.71 -12.68
CA LEU A 446 11.74 -20.50 -12.69
C LEU A 446 12.92 -19.65 -13.18
N VAL A 447 13.97 -19.59 -12.35
CA VAL A 447 15.21 -18.87 -12.63
C VAL A 447 16.39 -19.83 -12.55
N LEU A 448 17.24 -19.86 -13.59
CA LEU A 448 18.55 -20.48 -13.52
C LEU A 448 19.50 -19.53 -12.76
N SER A 449 19.79 -19.85 -11.50
CA SER A 449 20.60 -18.99 -10.62
C SER A 449 22.10 -19.17 -10.79
N GLY A 450 22.55 -20.18 -11.53
CA GLY A 450 23.96 -20.37 -11.85
C GLY A 450 24.31 -21.78 -12.31
N VAL A 451 25.46 -21.89 -12.96
CA VAL A 451 26.03 -23.16 -13.43
C VAL A 451 27.47 -23.28 -12.95
N SER A 452 27.90 -24.47 -12.56
CA SER A 452 29.26 -24.70 -12.06
C SER A 452 29.82 -26.05 -12.48
N CYS A 453 31.12 -26.11 -12.78
CA CYS A 453 31.87 -27.35 -12.89
C CYS A 453 32.10 -27.98 -11.51
N ILE A 454 31.96 -29.30 -11.42
CA ILE A 454 32.16 -30.07 -10.19
C ILE A 454 33.56 -30.68 -10.22
N PHE A 455 34.35 -30.47 -9.16
CA PHE A 455 35.68 -31.04 -9.02
C PHE A 455 35.80 -31.93 -7.79
N HIS A 456 36.54 -33.02 -7.92
CA HIS A 456 36.91 -33.91 -6.81
C HIS A 456 38.43 -33.91 -6.66
N PRO A 457 38.98 -33.65 -5.47
CA PRO A 457 40.42 -33.70 -5.23
C PRO A 457 41.01 -35.07 -5.60
N ILE A 458 42.19 -35.09 -6.22
CA ILE A 458 42.91 -36.33 -6.51
C ILE A 458 43.57 -36.82 -5.21
N GLU A 459 43.15 -37.99 -4.71
CA GLU A 459 43.79 -38.63 -3.55
C GLU A 459 45.25 -39.00 -3.90
N LYS A 460 46.22 -38.39 -3.21
CA LYS A 460 47.60 -38.87 -3.27
C LYS A 460 47.65 -40.24 -2.60
N LYS A 461 47.80 -41.32 -3.37
CA LYS A 461 48.24 -42.61 -2.85
C LYS A 461 49.62 -42.44 -2.22
N GLY A 462 49.66 -42.19 -0.91
CA GLY A 462 50.86 -42.36 -0.12
C GLY A 462 51.23 -43.84 -0.15
N ILE A 463 52.44 -44.15 -0.59
CA ILE A 463 53.10 -45.41 -0.20
C ILE A 463 53.37 -45.26 1.29
N SER A 464 52.48 -45.79 2.12
CA SER A 464 52.78 -46.08 3.52
C SER A 464 52.81 -47.60 3.68
N ASN A 465 54.03 -48.14 3.72
CA ASN A 465 54.28 -49.35 4.49
C ASN A 465 53.96 -49.01 5.94
N ASP A 466 52.78 -49.36 6.41
CA ASP A 466 52.62 -49.81 7.78
C ASP A 466 51.30 -50.57 7.96
N SER A 467 51.46 -51.83 8.34
CA SER A 467 50.44 -52.71 8.86
C SER A 467 49.89 -52.17 10.17
N ASN A 468 48.63 -51.70 10.20
CA ASN A 468 47.63 -51.97 11.25
C ASN A 468 46.48 -50.93 11.23
N LYS A 469 45.37 -51.30 10.59
CA LYS A 469 44.01 -51.25 11.17
C LYS A 469 43.00 -51.59 10.08
N ALA A 470 42.51 -52.83 10.12
CA ALA A 470 41.21 -53.12 9.57
C ALA A 470 40.15 -52.31 10.35
N LYS A 471 39.57 -51.29 9.71
CA LYS A 471 38.28 -50.68 10.06
C LYS A 471 37.45 -50.71 8.78
N SER A 472 36.83 -51.85 8.51
CA SER A 472 35.44 -52.20 8.85
C SER A 472 34.42 -51.43 8.02
N THR A 473 33.81 -52.20 7.12
CA THR A 473 32.72 -51.94 6.16
C THR A 473 31.44 -51.35 6.78
N PHE A 474 31.43 -51.02 8.07
CA PHE A 474 30.29 -50.45 8.79
C PHE A 474 30.15 -48.92 8.69
N GLU A 475 31.22 -48.16 8.37
CA GLU A 475 31.10 -46.70 8.15
C GLU A 475 30.48 -46.34 6.79
N LYS A 476 30.45 -47.25 5.82
CA LYS A 476 29.80 -47.03 4.50
C LYS A 476 28.29 -47.24 4.50
N ILE A 477 27.74 -47.90 5.52
CA ILE A 477 26.29 -48.16 5.63
C ILE A 477 25.59 -47.07 6.48
N GLY A 478 26.33 -46.37 7.35
CA GLY A 478 25.77 -45.30 8.19
C GLY A 478 25.45 -43.99 7.47
N SER A 479 26.11 -43.69 6.34
CA SER A 479 25.90 -42.43 5.59
C SER A 479 24.80 -42.51 4.51
N THR A 480 24.25 -43.70 4.26
CA THR A 480 23.18 -43.93 3.27
C THR A 480 21.82 -44.24 3.91
N LEU A 481 21.76 -44.46 5.23
CA LEU A 481 20.51 -44.76 5.96
C LEU A 481 19.94 -43.59 6.79
N SER A 482 20.62 -42.43 6.84
CA SER A 482 20.09 -41.23 7.51
C SER A 482 18.96 -40.53 6.72
N GLY A 483 18.58 -41.05 5.56
CA GLY A 483 17.49 -40.52 4.72
C GLY A 483 16.16 -41.26 4.80
N LEU A 484 16.01 -42.32 5.61
CA LEU A 484 14.82 -43.19 5.49
C LEU A 484 13.98 -43.46 6.76
N PHE A 485 14.37 -43.06 7.98
CA PHE A 485 13.50 -43.17 9.16
C PHE A 485 13.86 -42.12 10.22
N GLY A 486 12.89 -41.31 10.66
CA GLY A 486 13.05 -40.47 11.86
C GLY A 486 12.13 -39.26 11.94
N GLY A 487 10.85 -39.47 12.26
CA GLY A 487 10.01 -38.45 12.88
C GLY A 487 10.16 -38.48 14.42
N GLY A 488 9.98 -37.33 15.07
CA GLY A 488 9.72 -37.22 16.51
C GLY A 488 10.82 -36.58 17.36
N ASP A 489 10.55 -35.33 17.79
CA ASP A 489 10.98 -34.58 18.98
C ASP A 489 12.46 -34.43 19.42
N GLY A 490 12.88 -33.16 19.45
CA GLY A 490 13.36 -32.49 20.66
C GLY A 490 14.79 -32.74 21.14
N ALA A 491 15.74 -31.88 20.73
CA ALA A 491 16.73 -31.26 21.64
C ALA A 491 17.63 -30.28 20.89
N ASN A 492 17.79 -29.11 21.50
CA ASN A 492 18.52 -27.93 21.06
C ASN A 492 20.05 -28.12 21.22
N VAL A 493 20.85 -27.89 20.18
CA VAL A 493 22.29 -27.60 20.30
C VAL A 493 22.71 -26.61 19.21
N ASP A 494 22.94 -25.36 19.64
CA ASP A 494 23.61 -24.29 18.92
C ASP A 494 24.95 -24.71 18.33
N LYS A 495 25.13 -24.46 17.02
CA LYS A 495 26.45 -24.16 16.43
C LYS A 495 26.32 -23.05 15.39
N ASN A 496 26.60 -21.84 15.85
CA ASN A 496 26.92 -20.67 15.03
C ASN A 496 28.06 -20.98 14.04
N VAL A 497 27.78 -20.80 12.76
CA VAL A 497 28.75 -20.48 11.70
C VAL A 497 28.10 -19.34 10.90
N PRO A 498 28.82 -18.24 10.58
CA PRO A 498 28.19 -17.03 10.08
C PRO A 498 27.72 -17.24 8.63
N GLU A 499 26.41 -17.34 8.42
CA GLU A 499 25.80 -17.04 7.13
C GLU A 499 25.80 -15.52 6.96
N GLN A 500 26.70 -15.01 6.11
CA GLN A 500 26.51 -13.69 5.53
C GLN A 500 25.29 -13.75 4.62
N ASP A 501 24.14 -13.35 5.15
CA ASP A 501 22.98 -12.94 4.39
C ASP A 501 23.37 -11.72 3.53
N THR A 502 23.75 -11.95 2.28
CA THR A 502 23.61 -10.92 1.26
C THR A 502 22.13 -10.86 0.88
N ALA A 503 21.42 -9.90 1.48
CA ALA A 503 20.14 -9.45 1.00
C ALA A 503 20.24 -9.09 -0.49
N VAL A 504 19.53 -9.86 -1.33
CA VAL A 504 19.27 -9.45 -2.71
C VAL A 504 18.15 -8.43 -2.64
N ASN A 505 18.50 -7.15 -2.70
CA ASN A 505 17.55 -6.10 -3.05
C ASN A 505 17.17 -6.31 -4.52
N THR A 506 15.98 -6.82 -4.77
CA THR A 506 15.31 -6.70 -6.06
C THR A 506 14.79 -5.27 -6.18
N THR A 507 15.58 -4.41 -6.78
CA THR A 507 15.08 -3.18 -7.41
C THR A 507 14.89 -3.45 -8.89
N ASP A 508 13.72 -3.07 -9.39
CA ASP A 508 13.39 -2.92 -10.80
C ASP A 508 14.53 -2.26 -11.57
N ASP A 509 14.96 -2.90 -12.67
CA ASP A 509 15.11 -2.26 -13.97
C ASP A 509 15.36 -3.32 -15.05
N GLY A 510 14.82 -3.04 -16.24
CA GLY A 510 14.67 -4.00 -17.33
C GLY A 510 15.96 -4.54 -17.94
N GLY A 511 15.81 -5.72 -18.54
CA GLY A 511 16.61 -6.28 -19.63
C GLY A 511 18.11 -6.04 -19.59
N VAL A 512 18.86 -6.95 -18.95
CA VAL A 512 20.28 -7.17 -19.26
C VAL A 512 20.59 -8.65 -19.17
N ASN A 513 21.22 -9.19 -20.21
CA ASN A 513 21.99 -10.44 -20.17
C ASN A 513 22.98 -10.40 -18.99
N LEU A 514 22.61 -10.99 -17.85
CA LEU A 514 23.46 -11.04 -16.68
C LEU A 514 24.37 -12.27 -16.76
N THR A 515 25.55 -12.10 -17.37
CA THR A 515 26.70 -12.96 -17.11
C THR A 515 27.15 -12.73 -15.66
N HIS A 516 26.68 -13.56 -14.73
CA HIS A 516 27.15 -13.53 -13.34
C HIS A 516 28.53 -14.19 -13.23
N VAL A 517 29.58 -13.38 -13.34
CA VAL A 517 30.96 -13.80 -13.04
C VAL A 517 31.20 -13.66 -11.53
N ASN A 518 31.09 -14.77 -10.80
CA ASN A 518 31.67 -14.88 -9.46
C ASN A 518 32.98 -15.67 -9.56
N THR A 519 34.10 -14.97 -9.67
CA THR A 519 35.43 -15.58 -9.66
C THR A 519 35.77 -16.02 -8.23
N VAL A 520 35.55 -17.29 -7.91
CA VAL A 520 36.09 -17.87 -6.67
C VAL A 520 37.58 -18.16 -6.89
N ASN A 521 38.46 -17.32 -6.34
CA ASN A 521 39.90 -17.57 -6.33
C ASN A 521 40.24 -18.67 -5.31
N ILE A 522 40.09 -19.94 -5.71
CA ILE A 522 40.60 -21.08 -4.94
C ILE A 522 42.12 -21.16 -5.16
N THR A 523 42.90 -20.56 -4.26
CA THR A 523 44.36 -20.69 -4.24
C THR A 523 44.79 -22.06 -3.69
N LYS A 524 45.87 -22.57 -4.28
CA LYS A 524 46.47 -23.91 -4.13
C LYS A 524 46.34 -24.57 -2.72
N ASN A 525 45.91 -25.84 -2.74
CA ASN A 525 46.16 -26.93 -1.77
C ASN A 525 45.28 -27.11 -0.50
N SER A 526 43.94 -27.00 -0.52
CA SER A 526 43.19 -27.42 0.69
C SER A 526 41.72 -27.86 0.59
N SER A 527 41.13 -28.13 -0.58
CA SER A 527 39.79 -28.75 -0.56
C SER A 527 39.92 -30.23 -0.18
N THR A 528 39.45 -30.61 1.02
CA THR A 528 39.39 -32.00 1.49
C THR A 528 38.18 -32.76 0.93
N GLY A 529 37.27 -32.08 0.23
CA GLY A 529 36.09 -32.65 -0.40
C GLY A 529 35.75 -31.98 -1.75
N PRO A 530 34.64 -32.39 -2.40
CA PRO A 530 34.23 -31.85 -3.69
C PRO A 530 33.97 -30.34 -3.63
N PHE A 531 34.38 -29.61 -4.67
CA PHE A 531 34.16 -28.17 -4.80
C PHE A 531 33.60 -27.80 -6.17
N PHE A 532 33.11 -26.56 -6.31
CA PHE A 532 32.42 -26.07 -7.50
C PHE A 532 33.10 -24.80 -8.04
N GLU A 533 33.31 -24.75 -9.35
CA GLU A 533 33.79 -23.56 -10.06
C GLU A 533 32.65 -23.01 -10.92
N PRO A 534 32.17 -21.78 -10.70
CA PRO A 534 31.18 -21.15 -11.58
C PRO A 534 31.64 -21.09 -13.03
N ILE A 535 30.72 -21.33 -13.97
CA ILE A 535 30.99 -21.26 -15.41
C ILE A 535 29.97 -20.37 -16.11
N ASP A 536 30.38 -19.83 -17.25
CA ASP A 536 29.53 -19.00 -18.11
C ASP A 536 28.45 -19.87 -18.77
N TYR A 537 27.30 -19.26 -19.04
CA TYR A 537 26.20 -19.89 -19.76
C TYR A 537 25.36 -18.84 -20.48
N GLU A 538 24.62 -19.29 -21.49
CA GLU A 538 23.66 -18.51 -22.25
C GLU A 538 22.28 -19.15 -22.09
N VAL A 539 21.26 -18.33 -21.84
CA VAL A 539 19.87 -18.79 -21.72
C VAL A 539 19.07 -18.17 -22.85
N VAL A 540 18.43 -19.00 -23.65
CA VAL A 540 17.42 -18.61 -24.64
C VAL A 540 16.07 -19.02 -24.08
N TYR A 541 15.26 -18.04 -23.67
CA TYR A 541 13.87 -18.28 -23.28
C TYR A 541 13.03 -18.60 -24.52
N LEU A 542 12.23 -19.66 -24.45
CA LEU A 542 11.44 -20.22 -25.55
C LEU A 542 9.93 -20.10 -25.30
N ASP A 543 9.55 -19.60 -24.13
CA ASP A 543 8.17 -19.32 -23.74
C ASP A 543 7.75 -17.90 -24.16
N PHE A 544 7.26 -17.05 -23.25
CA PHE A 544 6.92 -15.67 -23.60
C PHE A 544 8.20 -14.84 -23.71
N PRO A 545 8.48 -14.23 -24.87
CA PRO A 545 9.64 -13.37 -24.99
C PRO A 545 9.42 -12.11 -24.14
N ASP A 546 10.47 -11.72 -23.41
CA ASP A 546 10.48 -10.43 -22.73
C ASP A 546 10.39 -9.29 -23.75
N LEU A 547 9.74 -8.20 -23.35
CA LEU A 547 9.76 -6.95 -24.10
C LEU A 547 11.21 -6.51 -24.34
N THR A 548 11.58 -6.27 -25.59
CA THR A 548 12.90 -5.71 -25.89
C THR A 548 13.02 -4.30 -25.31
N ALA A 549 14.25 -3.86 -25.00
CA ALA A 549 14.49 -2.50 -24.51
C ALA A 549 13.90 -1.42 -25.45
N LYS A 550 13.94 -1.67 -26.77
CA LYS A 550 13.37 -0.76 -27.77
C LYS A 550 11.85 -0.70 -27.68
N GLU A 551 11.17 -1.84 -27.59
CA GLU A 551 9.71 -1.89 -27.46
C GLU A 551 9.25 -1.25 -26.15
N SER A 552 9.95 -1.55 -25.05
CA SER A 552 9.70 -0.94 -23.74
C SER A 552 9.76 0.59 -23.79
N ILE A 553 10.82 1.16 -24.39
CA ILE A 553 10.96 2.62 -24.56
C ILE A 553 9.81 3.22 -25.40
N VAL A 554 9.41 2.53 -26.49
CA VAL A 554 8.30 2.99 -27.35
C VAL A 554 6.99 3.01 -26.56
N SER A 555 6.68 1.95 -25.81
CA SER A 555 5.48 1.87 -24.98
C SER A 555 5.49 2.91 -23.86
N GLN A 556 6.60 3.07 -23.15
CA GLN A 556 6.74 4.11 -22.10
C GLN A 556 6.52 5.51 -22.67
N SER A 557 7.13 5.85 -23.81
CA SER A 557 6.93 7.15 -24.46
C SER A 557 5.47 7.38 -24.87
N LYS A 558 4.77 6.33 -25.33
CA LYS A 558 3.34 6.39 -25.66
C LYS A 558 2.49 6.65 -24.41
N LEU A 559 2.75 5.94 -23.32
CA LEU A 559 2.04 6.10 -22.05
C LEU A 559 2.28 7.48 -21.43
N GLU A 560 3.51 8.02 -21.51
CA GLU A 560 3.82 9.36 -21.00
C GLU A 560 3.04 10.45 -21.75
N LYS A 561 2.90 10.35 -23.08
CA LYS A 561 2.10 11.31 -23.86
C LYS A 561 0.63 11.31 -23.43
N LEU A 562 0.08 10.13 -23.13
CA LEU A 562 -1.30 10.02 -22.64
C LEU A 562 -1.42 10.58 -21.23
N ARG A 563 -0.43 10.37 -20.37
CA ARG A 563 -0.36 10.94 -19.02
C ARG A 563 -0.37 12.47 -19.07
N GLU A 564 0.43 13.07 -19.95
CA GLU A 564 0.48 14.52 -20.07
C GLU A 564 -0.84 15.09 -20.60
N ALA A 565 -1.46 14.43 -21.59
CA ALA A 565 -2.79 14.80 -22.07
C ALA A 565 -3.87 14.73 -20.96
N ASP A 566 -3.85 13.70 -20.11
CA ASP A 566 -4.77 13.58 -18.98
C ASP A 566 -4.54 14.70 -17.94
N LYS A 567 -3.28 15.07 -17.66
CA LYS A 567 -2.96 16.18 -16.74
C LYS A 567 -3.43 17.51 -17.29
N GLU A 568 -3.18 17.79 -18.56
CA GLU A 568 -3.65 19.02 -19.23
C GLU A 568 -5.18 19.13 -19.17
N ARG A 569 -5.87 18.00 -19.42
CA ARG A 569 -7.32 17.92 -19.33
C ARG A 569 -7.84 18.13 -17.91
N ALA A 570 -7.24 17.47 -16.92
CA ALA A 570 -7.61 17.65 -15.52
C ALA A 570 -7.37 19.09 -15.04
N ALA A 571 -6.27 19.73 -15.47
CA ALA A 571 -5.98 21.12 -15.15
C ALA A 571 -6.98 22.09 -15.80
N LEU A 572 -7.45 21.79 -17.02
CA LEU A 572 -8.53 22.54 -17.66
C LEU A 572 -9.85 22.38 -16.90
N ASP A 573 -10.24 21.15 -16.54
CA ASP A 573 -11.48 20.89 -15.80
C ASP A 573 -11.46 21.54 -14.40
N GLN A 574 -10.31 21.59 -13.74
CA GLN A 574 -10.13 22.36 -12.50
C GLN A 574 -10.36 23.86 -12.71
N SER A 575 -9.80 24.45 -13.77
CA SER A 575 -10.04 25.86 -14.10
C SER A 575 -11.52 26.12 -14.45
N ILE A 576 -12.19 25.21 -15.17
CA ILE A 576 -13.63 25.31 -15.46
C ILE A 576 -14.44 25.34 -14.16
N ASN A 577 -14.26 24.34 -13.30
CA ASN A 577 -14.99 24.22 -12.04
C ASN A 577 -14.71 25.40 -11.09
N LEU A 578 -13.46 25.89 -11.06
CA LEU A 578 -13.08 27.05 -10.26
C LEU A 578 -13.77 28.32 -10.75
N LEU A 579 -13.78 28.57 -12.07
CA LEU A 579 -14.48 29.73 -12.62
C LEU A 579 -15.99 29.65 -12.34
N GLU A 580 -16.62 28.50 -12.58
CA GLU A 580 -18.05 28.30 -12.30
C GLU A 580 -18.38 28.56 -10.83
N THR A 581 -17.58 28.00 -9.91
CA THR A 581 -17.71 28.22 -8.47
C THR A 581 -17.54 29.69 -8.09
N LEU A 582 -16.56 30.37 -8.69
CA LEU A 582 -16.33 31.79 -8.46
C LEU A 582 -17.50 32.64 -8.96
N LEU A 583 -18.04 32.36 -10.16
CA LEU A 583 -19.18 33.08 -10.71
C LEU A 583 -20.40 32.96 -9.79
N LEU A 584 -20.76 31.74 -9.40
CA LEU A 584 -21.91 31.46 -8.53
C LEU A 584 -21.74 32.12 -7.15
N ASN A 585 -20.63 31.82 -6.45
CA ASN A 585 -20.41 32.32 -5.10
C ASN A 585 -20.27 33.84 -5.06
N THR A 586 -19.55 34.44 -6.00
CA THR A 586 -19.33 35.89 -6.01
C THR A 586 -20.63 36.64 -6.28
N ASN A 587 -21.47 36.15 -7.19
CA ASN A 587 -22.77 36.74 -7.48
C ASN A 587 -23.68 36.77 -6.24
N ASP A 588 -23.70 35.69 -5.45
CA ASP A 588 -24.41 35.63 -4.18
C ASP A 588 -23.83 36.61 -3.14
N MET A 589 -22.49 36.73 -3.08
CA MET A 589 -21.81 37.60 -2.13
C MET A 589 -21.97 39.10 -2.44
N ILE A 590 -22.11 39.50 -3.71
CA ILE A 590 -22.30 40.91 -4.12
C ILE A 590 -23.50 41.54 -3.43
N SER A 591 -24.62 40.82 -3.35
CA SER A 591 -25.85 41.34 -2.75
C SER A 591 -25.86 41.24 -1.22
N THR A 592 -24.92 40.49 -0.63
CA THR A 592 -24.90 40.15 0.80
C THR A 592 -23.69 40.73 1.52
N ASP A 593 -22.61 39.96 1.65
CA ASP A 593 -21.43 40.34 2.43
C ASP A 593 -20.58 41.38 1.70
N TYR A 594 -20.35 41.27 0.39
CA TYR A 594 -19.52 42.24 -0.33
C TYR A 594 -20.14 43.62 -0.38
N LYS A 595 -21.47 43.73 -0.38
CA LYS A 595 -22.17 45.02 -0.22
C LYS A 595 -21.75 45.78 1.04
N LYS A 596 -21.37 45.08 2.11
CA LYS A 596 -20.96 45.69 3.39
C LYS A 596 -19.51 46.15 3.37
N TYR A 597 -18.64 45.51 2.58
CA TYR A 597 -17.19 45.66 2.67
C TYR A 597 -16.53 46.19 1.40
N GLY A 598 -17.27 46.31 0.30
CA GLY A 598 -16.80 46.91 -0.95
C GLY A 598 -17.37 48.33 -1.14
N THR A 599 -16.64 49.16 -1.88
CA THR A 599 -17.14 50.45 -2.36
C THR A 599 -18.12 50.26 -3.52
N GLU A 600 -19.00 51.24 -3.77
CA GLU A 600 -19.95 51.17 -4.88
C GLU A 600 -19.25 50.98 -6.25
N GLU A 601 -18.09 51.62 -6.44
CA GLU A 601 -17.31 51.51 -7.67
C GLU A 601 -16.68 50.11 -7.82
N GLU A 602 -16.08 49.56 -6.76
CA GLU A 602 -15.54 48.20 -6.77
C GLU A 602 -16.64 47.17 -7.08
N LEU A 603 -17.81 47.30 -6.47
CA LEU A 603 -18.93 46.39 -6.69
C LEU A 603 -19.49 46.49 -8.10
N LYS A 604 -19.56 47.69 -8.67
CA LYS A 604 -19.99 47.91 -10.05
C LYS A 604 -18.99 47.34 -11.06
N GLN A 605 -17.69 47.51 -10.81
CA GLN A 605 -16.64 46.90 -11.63
C GLN A 605 -16.70 45.37 -11.55
N LEU A 606 -16.87 44.82 -10.36
CA LEU A 606 -17.00 43.39 -10.14
C LEU A 606 -18.25 42.82 -10.85
N ASP A 607 -19.41 43.46 -10.72
CA ASP A 607 -20.64 43.06 -11.41
C ASP A 607 -20.46 43.02 -12.93
N ASN A 608 -19.83 44.06 -13.51
CA ASN A 608 -19.52 44.09 -14.93
C ASN A 608 -18.58 42.94 -15.36
N VAL A 609 -17.51 42.69 -14.61
CA VAL A 609 -16.57 41.59 -14.89
C VAL A 609 -17.28 40.23 -14.80
N LEU A 610 -18.14 40.03 -13.80
CA LEU A 610 -18.92 38.79 -13.67
C LEU A 610 -19.89 38.60 -14.83
N GLN A 611 -20.58 39.65 -15.28
CA GLN A 611 -21.50 39.56 -16.42
C GLN A 611 -20.75 39.18 -17.71
N ILE A 612 -19.60 39.79 -17.96
CA ILE A 612 -18.74 39.46 -19.12
C ILE A 612 -18.25 38.01 -19.02
N ALA A 613 -17.77 37.60 -17.84
CA ALA A 613 -17.25 36.25 -17.63
C ALA A 613 -18.35 35.19 -17.73
N SER A 614 -19.55 35.45 -17.20
CA SER A 614 -20.73 34.57 -17.29
C SER A 614 -21.20 34.42 -18.73
N SER A 615 -21.35 35.53 -19.47
CA SER A 615 -21.74 35.50 -20.88
C SER A 615 -20.75 34.69 -21.71
N TRP A 616 -19.45 34.90 -21.48
CA TRP A 616 -18.43 34.09 -22.14
C TRP A 616 -18.49 32.61 -21.74
N PHE A 617 -18.75 32.30 -20.47
CA PHE A 617 -18.85 30.93 -20.00
C PHE A 617 -20.04 30.21 -20.66
N ASP A 618 -21.17 30.88 -20.82
CA ASP A 618 -22.36 30.33 -21.49
C ASP A 618 -22.12 30.10 -22.98
N GLU A 619 -21.41 31.00 -23.66
CA GLU A 619 -21.16 30.91 -25.11
C GLU A 619 -19.99 29.98 -25.47
N GLN A 620 -18.91 30.00 -24.68
CA GLN A 620 -17.61 29.40 -25.02
C GLN A 620 -17.05 28.49 -23.92
N GLY A 621 -17.72 28.31 -22.78
CA GLY A 621 -17.25 27.49 -21.66
C GLY A 621 -17.16 25.99 -21.94
N HIS A 622 -17.62 25.53 -23.11
CA HIS A 622 -17.43 24.15 -23.55
C HIS A 622 -16.28 23.98 -24.57
N THR A 623 -15.74 25.08 -25.08
CA THR A 623 -14.69 25.08 -26.13
C THR A 623 -13.46 25.92 -25.77
N GLY A 624 -13.50 26.67 -24.66
CA GLY A 624 -12.41 27.56 -24.23
C GLY A 624 -11.12 26.81 -23.90
N LEU A 625 -9.98 27.49 -24.07
CA LEU A 625 -8.67 26.99 -23.66
C LEU A 625 -8.45 27.30 -22.18
N LYS A 626 -7.59 26.52 -21.50
CA LYS A 626 -7.28 26.72 -20.07
C LYS A 626 -6.92 28.17 -19.73
N ASN A 627 -6.10 28.79 -20.58
CA ASN A 627 -5.66 30.18 -20.39
C ASN A 627 -6.84 31.18 -20.37
N ASP A 628 -7.90 30.91 -21.12
CA ASP A 628 -9.09 31.78 -21.16
C ASP A 628 -9.84 31.76 -19.82
N TYR A 629 -9.93 30.60 -19.17
CA TYR A 629 -10.48 30.48 -17.81
C TYR A 629 -9.57 31.17 -16.80
N ASP A 630 -8.26 30.91 -16.87
CA ASP A 630 -7.29 31.46 -15.92
C ASP A 630 -7.27 33.00 -15.94
N ILE A 631 -7.41 33.63 -17.12
CA ILE A 631 -7.52 35.09 -17.24
C ILE A 631 -8.73 35.61 -16.47
N ARG A 632 -9.91 35.03 -16.69
CA ARG A 632 -11.17 35.45 -16.05
C ARG A 632 -11.16 35.20 -14.54
N ILE A 633 -10.63 34.06 -14.12
CA ILE A 633 -10.42 33.75 -12.70
C ILE A 633 -9.57 34.83 -12.05
N LYS A 634 -8.44 35.22 -12.67
CA LYS A 634 -7.56 36.26 -12.14
C LYS A 634 -8.24 37.63 -12.09
N GLU A 635 -9.00 38.00 -13.11
CA GLU A 635 -9.76 39.26 -13.14
C GLU A 635 -10.76 39.34 -11.98
N ILE A 636 -11.59 38.30 -11.79
CA ILE A 636 -12.53 38.22 -10.67
C ILE A 636 -11.77 38.23 -9.32
N GLN A 637 -10.75 37.39 -9.18
CA GLN A 637 -9.95 37.28 -7.95
C GLN A 637 -9.33 38.62 -7.56
N SER A 638 -8.80 39.37 -8.52
CA SER A 638 -8.15 40.67 -8.26
C SER A 638 -9.10 41.69 -7.62
N LEU A 639 -10.40 41.60 -7.90
CA LEU A 639 -11.43 42.49 -7.37
C LEU A 639 -12.03 41.99 -6.05
N ILE A 640 -12.17 40.67 -5.86
CA ILE A 640 -12.73 40.11 -4.61
C ILE A 640 -11.72 40.10 -3.47
N ILE A 641 -10.42 39.85 -3.73
CA ILE A 641 -9.41 39.68 -2.69
C ILE A 641 -9.36 40.89 -1.71
N PRO A 642 -9.37 42.16 -2.17
CA PRO A 642 -9.41 43.30 -1.27
C PRO A 642 -10.68 43.38 -0.42
N ILE A 643 -11.84 42.99 -0.96
CA ILE A 643 -13.13 42.98 -0.25
C ILE A 643 -13.14 41.86 0.80
N GLU A 644 -12.69 40.65 0.43
CA GLU A 644 -12.58 39.51 1.34
C GLU A 644 -11.59 39.79 2.47
N ARG A 645 -10.48 40.47 2.19
CA ARG A 645 -9.52 40.89 3.22
C ARG A 645 -10.17 41.80 4.26
N ARG A 646 -10.90 42.83 3.81
CA ARG A 646 -11.65 43.75 4.70
C ARG A 646 -12.69 42.99 5.53
N SER A 647 -13.48 42.14 4.89
CA SER A 647 -14.48 41.28 5.54
C SER A 647 -13.87 40.40 6.64
N THR A 648 -12.77 39.73 6.33
CA THR A 648 -12.08 38.80 7.23
C THR A 648 -11.46 39.52 8.43
N GLU A 649 -10.79 40.66 8.20
CA GLU A 649 -10.25 41.51 9.26
C GLU A 649 -11.34 41.98 10.24
N ILE A 650 -12.48 42.44 9.71
CA ILE A 650 -13.60 42.92 10.54
C ILE A 650 -14.24 41.77 11.33
N LYS A 651 -14.47 40.60 10.70
CA LYS A 651 -15.05 39.42 11.38
C LYS A 651 -14.14 38.91 12.51
N HIS A 652 -12.83 38.95 12.35
CA HIS A 652 -11.89 38.48 13.38
C HIS A 652 -11.56 39.51 14.46
N ARG A 653 -11.85 40.80 14.24
CA ARG A 653 -11.58 41.91 15.17
C ARG A 653 -12.15 41.67 16.57
N ALA A 654 -13.43 41.31 16.67
CA ALA A 654 -14.10 41.14 17.96
C ALA A 654 -13.43 40.06 18.82
N LYS A 655 -13.01 38.95 18.20
CA LYS A 655 -12.29 37.87 18.89
C LYS A 655 -10.90 38.29 19.36
N ALA A 656 -10.18 39.08 18.56
CA ALA A 656 -8.86 39.60 18.93
C ALA A 656 -8.95 40.59 20.10
N ILE A 657 -9.91 41.52 20.07
CA ILE A 657 -10.15 42.47 21.16
C ILE A 657 -10.54 41.74 22.45
N LEU A 658 -11.44 40.75 22.35
CA LEU A 658 -11.85 39.93 23.50
C LEU A 658 -10.65 39.19 24.13
N SER A 659 -9.78 38.59 23.30
CA SER A 659 -8.55 37.93 23.76
C SER A 659 -7.63 38.90 24.49
N PHE A 660 -7.39 40.08 23.91
CA PHE A 660 -6.51 41.07 24.51
C PHE A 660 -7.09 41.61 25.83
N ASN A 661 -8.40 41.82 25.93
CA ASN A 661 -9.04 42.18 27.20
C ASN A 661 -8.82 41.13 28.30
N LYS A 662 -8.95 39.83 27.97
CA LYS A 662 -8.62 38.74 28.92
C LYS A 662 -7.16 38.77 29.36
N THR A 663 -6.24 39.04 28.43
CA THR A 663 -4.81 39.20 28.74
C THR A 663 -4.55 40.40 29.66
N ILE A 664 -5.27 41.51 29.47
CA ILE A 664 -5.24 42.68 30.36
C ILE A 664 -5.76 42.34 31.76
N GLU A 665 -6.85 41.58 31.88
CA GLU A 665 -7.37 41.11 33.17
C GLU A 665 -6.35 40.21 33.89
N LEU A 666 -5.72 39.29 33.16
CA LEU A 666 -4.67 38.42 33.69
C LEU A 666 -3.45 39.22 34.15
N ALA A 667 -3.03 40.23 33.38
CA ALA A 667 -1.96 41.14 33.78
C ALA A 667 -2.32 41.92 35.06
N GLN A 668 -3.56 42.39 35.18
CA GLN A 668 -4.03 43.07 36.39
C GLN A 668 -3.99 42.14 37.60
N LYS A 669 -4.43 40.88 37.45
CA LYS A 669 -4.34 39.87 38.51
C LYS A 669 -2.89 39.60 38.90
N THR A 670 -2.02 39.40 37.92
CA THR A 670 -0.58 39.17 38.14
C THR A 670 0.05 40.34 38.88
N LEU A 671 -0.23 41.58 38.48
CA LEU A 671 0.26 42.78 39.15
C LEU A 671 -0.23 42.88 40.60
N ASN A 672 -1.51 42.56 40.85
CA ASN A 672 -2.05 42.54 42.21
C ASN A 672 -1.34 41.48 43.08
N GLU A 673 -1.11 40.27 42.55
CA GLU A 673 -0.35 39.23 43.24
C GLU A 673 1.09 39.67 43.54
N MET A 674 1.76 40.32 42.58
CA MET A 674 3.11 40.87 42.78
C MET A 674 3.14 41.90 43.91
N VAL A 675 2.17 42.82 43.93
CA VAL A 675 2.05 43.85 44.97
C VAL A 675 1.76 43.24 46.34
N GLU A 676 0.84 42.29 46.42
CA GLU A 676 0.50 41.62 47.68
C GLU A 676 1.66 40.79 48.23
N LEU A 677 2.39 40.07 47.37
CA LEU A 677 3.59 39.33 47.78
C LEU A 677 4.70 40.27 48.27
N SER A 678 4.89 41.42 47.62
CA SER A 678 5.85 42.44 48.05
C SER A 678 5.44 43.07 49.40
N LYS A 679 4.14 43.37 49.60
CA LYS A 679 3.62 43.86 50.88
C LYS A 679 3.78 42.84 52.01
N LEU A 680 3.44 41.58 51.74
CA LEU A 680 3.57 40.48 52.70
C LEU A 680 5.04 40.36 53.13
N PHE A 681 5.96 40.41 52.17
CA PHE A 681 7.39 40.44 52.45
C PHE A 681 7.79 41.63 53.35
N SER A 682 7.39 42.86 53.03
CA SER A 682 7.69 44.04 53.86
C SER A 682 7.04 43.99 55.25
N GLN A 683 5.88 43.35 55.40
CA GLN A 683 5.25 43.12 56.71
C GLN A 683 6.05 42.09 57.50
N THR A 684 6.32 40.92 56.91
CA THR A 684 7.12 39.85 57.52
C THR A 684 8.46 40.37 57.98
N LEU A 685 9.20 41.11 57.13
CA LEU A 685 10.49 41.73 57.43
C LEU A 685 10.40 42.69 58.64
N ARG A 686 9.34 43.51 58.72
CA ARG A 686 9.11 44.40 59.87
C ARG A 686 8.86 43.64 61.16
N THR A 687 8.04 42.57 61.11
CA THR A 687 7.82 41.69 62.27
C THR A 687 9.11 41.00 62.72
N THR A 688 9.88 40.38 61.82
CA THR A 688 11.14 39.72 62.19
C THR A 688 12.19 40.70 62.73
N LEU A 689 12.30 41.90 62.16
CA LEU A 689 13.17 42.96 62.71
C LEU A 689 12.71 43.41 64.11
N SER A 690 11.40 43.51 64.35
CA SER A 690 10.86 43.88 65.67
C SER A 690 11.02 42.77 66.73
N GLU A 691 10.86 41.50 66.36
CA GLU A 691 11.08 40.34 67.22
C GLU A 691 12.57 40.17 67.56
N GLN A 692 13.47 40.41 66.60
CA GLN A 692 14.91 40.40 66.85
C GLN A 692 15.39 41.58 67.70
N GLN A 693 14.79 42.78 67.56
CA GLN A 693 15.07 43.92 68.46
C GLN A 693 14.56 43.66 69.90
N GLN A 694 13.43 42.96 70.07
CA GLN A 694 12.98 42.52 71.39
C GLN A 694 13.91 41.46 72.00
N ASN A 695 14.45 40.53 71.20
CA ASN A 695 15.41 39.52 71.67
C ASN A 695 16.83 40.08 71.93
N GLN A 696 17.28 41.12 71.21
CA GLN A 696 18.56 41.80 71.49
C GLN A 696 18.52 42.58 72.81
N ASN A 697 17.36 43.09 73.23
CA ASN A 697 17.20 43.72 74.55
C ASN A 697 17.24 42.73 75.74
N ALA A 698 17.23 41.41 75.48
CA ALA A 698 17.33 40.36 76.50
C ALA A 698 18.74 39.75 76.63
N SER A 699 19.72 40.17 75.83
CA SER A 699 21.12 39.75 75.97
C SER A 699 22.09 40.81 75.44
N ASN A 700 22.84 41.43 76.35
CA ASN A 700 23.96 42.32 76.01
C ASN A 700 25.09 41.53 75.32
N ASN A 701 25.23 41.65 74.00
CA ASN A 701 26.50 42.03 73.34
C ASN A 701 26.41 42.13 71.81
N SER A 702 27.19 43.10 71.29
CA SER A 702 27.60 43.40 69.91
C SER A 702 26.55 43.85 68.88
N SER A 703 26.81 45.04 68.36
CA SER A 703 26.20 45.67 67.19
C SER A 703 26.69 45.03 65.89
N GLU A 704 25.82 44.28 65.22
CA GLU A 704 25.94 43.97 63.79
C GLU A 704 24.81 44.69 63.04
N GLN A 705 25.18 45.61 62.14
CA GLN A 705 24.24 46.18 61.19
C GLN A 705 23.80 45.07 60.22
N THR A 706 22.59 44.56 60.37
CA THR A 706 21.97 43.68 59.38
C THR A 706 21.26 44.53 58.33
N SER A 707 21.87 44.61 57.15
CA SER A 707 21.23 45.03 55.90
C SER A 707 20.14 44.02 55.48
N GLU A 708 19.33 44.36 54.47
CA GLU A 708 18.31 43.49 53.84
C GLU A 708 18.78 42.06 53.48
N GLU A 709 20.08 41.78 53.50
CA GLU A 709 20.69 40.50 53.11
C GLU A 709 20.52 39.35 54.13
N SER A 710 20.21 39.60 55.41
CA SER A 710 20.14 38.52 56.42
C SER A 710 18.77 37.87 56.60
N SER A 711 17.72 38.38 55.94
CA SER A 711 16.40 37.72 55.93
C SER A 711 16.43 36.49 55.02
N PRO A 712 15.98 35.30 55.48
CA PRO A 712 15.89 34.10 54.63
C PRO A 712 14.89 34.30 53.48
N TRP A 713 14.01 35.28 53.63
CA TRP A 713 13.05 35.71 52.62
C TRP A 713 13.66 36.92 51.89
N LYS A 714 13.88 36.83 50.57
CA LYS A 714 14.20 38.00 49.74
C LYS A 714 12.92 38.48 49.06
N ASN A 715 12.78 39.79 48.86
CA ASN A 715 11.66 40.32 48.09
C ASN A 715 11.69 39.70 46.68
N ILE A 716 10.58 39.12 46.26
CA ILE A 716 10.48 38.44 44.96
C ILE A 716 10.50 39.42 43.79
N PHE A 717 10.01 40.64 43.98
CA PHE A 717 9.90 41.67 42.96
C PHE A 717 10.52 42.98 43.43
N THR A 718 11.28 43.62 42.55
CA THR A 718 11.73 45.01 42.77
C THR A 718 10.59 45.99 42.50
N GLU A 719 10.63 47.20 43.07
CA GLU A 719 9.67 48.26 42.73
C GLU A 719 9.70 48.57 41.22
N VAL A 720 10.88 48.53 40.60
CA VAL A 720 11.06 48.72 39.16
C VAL A 720 10.30 47.66 38.35
N GLU A 721 10.34 46.39 38.76
CA GLU A 721 9.60 45.31 38.08
C GLU A 721 8.06 45.51 38.20
N ILE A 722 7.58 45.90 39.38
CA ILE A 722 6.16 46.19 39.61
C ILE A 722 5.71 47.39 38.78
N ASP A 723 6.51 48.45 38.76
CA ASP A 723 6.22 49.67 37.99
C ASP A 723 6.28 49.41 36.49
N THR A 724 7.20 48.55 36.03
CA THR A 724 7.30 48.17 34.62
C THR A 724 6.04 47.46 34.14
N LEU A 725 5.57 46.43 34.85
CA LEU A 725 4.32 45.76 34.50
C LEU A 725 3.10 46.70 34.63
N ARG A 726 3.07 47.57 35.66
CA ARG A 726 2.00 48.56 35.83
C ARG A 726 1.93 49.54 34.67
N ASN A 727 3.06 50.08 34.23
CA ASN A 727 3.14 51.00 33.11
C ASN A 727 2.74 50.29 31.81
N LYS A 728 3.28 49.09 31.55
CA LYS A 728 2.94 48.31 30.35
C LYS A 728 1.45 47.94 30.30
N LEU A 729 0.85 47.61 31.45
CA LEU A 729 -0.58 47.37 31.57
C LEU A 729 -1.39 48.64 31.29
N GLY A 730 -0.97 49.78 31.83
CA GLY A 730 -1.59 51.09 31.58
C GLY A 730 -1.54 51.46 30.09
N GLU A 731 -0.37 51.38 29.48
CA GLU A 731 -0.17 51.59 28.04
C GLU A 731 -1.04 50.66 27.20
N SER A 732 -1.11 49.37 27.56
CA SER A 732 -1.90 48.37 26.83
C SER A 732 -3.40 48.65 26.92
N LYS A 733 -3.90 49.07 28.09
CA LYS A 733 -5.31 49.48 28.29
C LYS A 733 -5.65 50.71 27.47
N THR A 734 -4.83 51.75 27.55
CA THR A 734 -5.02 53.00 26.80
C THR A 734 -4.99 52.73 25.30
N TRP A 735 -3.96 52.03 24.83
CA TRP A 735 -3.81 51.70 23.41
C TRP A 735 -5.00 50.88 22.90
N LEU A 736 -5.45 49.86 23.64
CA LEU A 736 -6.59 49.04 23.22
C LEU A 736 -7.88 49.87 23.19
N ALA A 737 -8.11 50.76 24.16
CA ALA A 737 -9.27 51.63 24.19
C ALA A 737 -9.29 52.61 22.99
N GLU A 738 -8.19 53.33 22.77
CA GLU A 738 -8.02 54.25 21.63
C GLU A 738 -8.15 53.52 20.29
N SER A 739 -7.49 52.36 20.17
CA SER A 739 -7.56 51.53 18.96
C SER A 739 -8.96 51.02 18.69
N THR A 740 -9.70 50.60 19.72
CA THR A 740 -11.08 50.13 19.60
C THR A 740 -12.00 51.28 19.17
N GLU A 741 -11.79 52.49 19.68
CA GLU A 741 -12.55 53.66 19.28
C GLU A 741 -12.32 54.04 17.81
N VAL A 742 -11.06 54.07 17.37
CA VAL A 742 -10.69 54.30 15.96
C VAL A 742 -11.32 53.24 15.06
N LEU A 743 -11.24 51.96 15.46
CA LEU A 743 -11.79 50.85 14.71
C LEU A 743 -13.33 50.88 14.61
N ASN A 744 -14.03 51.29 15.67
CA ASN A 744 -15.49 51.41 15.68
C ASN A 744 -16.01 52.56 14.79
N LYS A 745 -15.19 53.59 14.57
CA LYS A 745 -15.52 54.74 13.70
C LYS A 745 -15.11 54.54 12.24
N SER A 746 -14.32 53.51 11.94
CA SER A 746 -13.78 53.25 10.59
C SER A 746 -14.86 52.66 9.67
N PRO A 747 -14.99 53.15 8.42
CA PRO A 747 -15.88 52.54 7.44
C PRO A 747 -15.50 51.08 7.16
N THR A 748 -16.52 50.25 6.90
CA THR A 748 -16.33 48.80 6.64
C THR A 748 -15.78 48.51 5.25
N TYR A 749 -15.87 49.48 4.34
CA TYR A 749 -15.38 49.44 2.97
C TYR A 749 -14.02 50.13 2.79
N GLU A 750 -13.34 50.52 3.87
CA GLU A 750 -11.97 51.00 3.79
C GLU A 750 -11.03 50.00 4.45
N ASP A 751 -9.75 50.07 4.09
CA ASP A 751 -8.75 49.26 4.77
C ASP A 751 -8.74 49.62 6.27
N PRO A 752 -8.82 48.62 7.16
CA PRO A 752 -8.89 48.89 8.58
C PRO A 752 -7.61 49.59 9.04
N PRO A 753 -7.70 50.72 9.77
CA PRO A 753 -6.53 51.49 10.17
C PRO A 753 -5.63 50.74 11.16
N ILE A 754 -6.16 49.69 11.80
CA ILE A 754 -5.43 48.79 12.69
C ILE A 754 -5.80 47.36 12.33
N LEU A 755 -4.78 46.55 12.03
CA LEU A 755 -4.94 45.15 11.66
C LEU A 755 -5.09 44.25 12.89
N VAL A 756 -5.79 43.12 12.74
CA VAL A 756 -5.85 42.08 13.76
C VAL A 756 -4.45 41.58 14.15
N SER A 757 -3.52 41.53 13.20
CA SER A 757 -2.12 41.19 13.47
C SER A 757 -1.44 42.18 14.43
N THR A 758 -1.72 43.47 14.31
CA THR A 758 -1.22 44.52 15.22
C THR A 758 -1.78 44.34 16.63
N ILE A 759 -3.08 44.06 16.76
CA ILE A 759 -3.74 43.78 18.05
C ILE A 759 -3.07 42.56 18.74
N ARG A 760 -2.88 41.47 17.99
CA ARG A 760 -2.21 40.26 18.50
C ARG A 760 -0.75 40.50 18.89
N SER A 761 -0.05 41.35 18.15
CA SER A 761 1.33 41.73 18.50
C SER A 761 1.38 42.46 19.85
N LYS A 762 0.47 43.42 20.07
CA LYS A 762 0.37 44.17 21.34
C LYS A 762 -0.05 43.28 22.51
N GLU A 763 -0.99 42.37 22.28
CA GLU A 763 -1.34 41.32 23.24
C GLU A 763 -0.13 40.45 23.61
N GLY A 764 0.65 40.03 22.60
CA GLY A 764 1.84 39.21 22.79
C GLY A 764 2.93 39.90 23.61
N GLU A 765 3.12 41.22 23.46
CA GLU A 765 4.03 42.01 24.30
C GLU A 765 3.63 41.94 25.78
N LEU A 766 2.35 42.17 26.09
CA LEU A 766 1.86 42.11 27.47
C LEU A 766 1.92 40.68 28.04
N SER A 767 1.55 39.68 27.23
CA SER A 767 1.59 38.27 27.63
C SER A 767 3.00 37.78 27.99
N ARG A 768 4.05 38.30 27.35
CA ARG A 768 5.45 37.96 27.69
C ARG A 768 5.82 38.44 29.09
N GLU A 769 5.42 39.67 29.44
CA GLU A 769 5.64 40.23 30.78
C GLU A 769 4.90 39.42 31.85
N ILE A 770 3.64 39.05 31.59
CA ILE A 770 2.86 38.17 32.48
C ILE A 770 3.59 36.84 32.69
N SER A 771 4.05 36.21 31.61
CA SER A 771 4.72 34.91 31.67
C SER A 771 6.02 34.98 32.46
N TYR A 772 6.81 36.05 32.29
CA TYR A 772 8.04 36.27 33.03
C TYR A 772 7.77 36.34 34.55
N HIS A 773 6.83 37.18 34.97
CA HIS A 773 6.53 37.35 36.39
C HIS A 773 5.84 36.13 37.01
N THR A 774 4.93 35.47 36.29
CA THR A 774 4.27 34.25 36.77
C THR A 774 5.26 33.11 36.96
N THR A 775 6.21 32.95 36.03
CA THR A 775 7.29 31.96 36.17
C THR A 775 8.14 32.25 37.40
N LYS A 776 8.50 33.52 37.61
CA LYS A 776 9.25 33.97 38.80
C LYS A 776 8.47 33.67 40.10
N MET A 777 7.16 33.93 40.15
CA MET A 777 6.29 33.56 41.28
C MET A 777 6.30 32.07 41.57
N ASN A 778 6.15 31.23 40.54
CA ASN A 778 6.09 29.78 40.72
C ASN A 778 7.41 29.19 41.20
N LEU A 779 8.55 29.67 40.68
CA LEU A 779 9.87 29.28 41.16
C LEU A 779 10.06 29.69 42.62
N TRP A 780 9.66 30.91 42.97
CA TRP A 780 9.73 31.38 44.36
C TRP A 780 8.84 30.56 45.28
N ARG A 781 7.56 30.34 44.94
CA ARG A 781 6.64 29.50 45.74
C ARG A 781 7.20 28.09 45.95
N SER A 782 7.86 27.52 44.94
CA SER A 782 8.51 26.20 45.04
C SER A 782 9.70 26.22 46.00
N GLU A 783 10.52 27.28 45.94
CA GLU A 783 11.67 27.45 46.84
C GLU A 783 11.22 27.66 48.30
N ILE A 784 10.19 28.47 48.52
CA ILE A 784 9.56 28.67 49.83
C ILE A 784 9.04 27.35 50.39
N ALA A 785 8.33 26.55 49.57
CA ALA A 785 7.86 25.23 49.96
C ALA A 785 9.01 24.27 50.30
N ARG A 786 10.13 24.33 49.55
CA ARG A 786 11.35 23.57 49.83
C ARG A 786 11.95 23.98 51.19
N MET A 787 12.06 25.28 51.46
CA MET A 787 12.58 25.81 52.73
C MET A 787 11.71 25.39 53.92
N PHE A 788 10.38 25.48 53.81
CA PHE A 788 9.46 25.00 54.86
C PHE A 788 9.55 23.48 55.06
N ALA A 789 9.71 22.70 53.99
CA ALA A 789 9.93 21.26 54.08
C ALA A 789 11.27 20.92 54.78
N GLU A 790 12.35 21.67 54.50
CA GLU A 790 13.64 21.51 55.16
C GLU A 790 13.60 21.91 56.65
N GLN A 791 12.90 23.01 56.99
CA GLN A 791 12.65 23.39 58.39
C GLN A 791 11.81 22.34 59.15
N SER A 792 10.79 21.77 58.50
CA SER A 792 9.98 20.71 59.11
C SER A 792 10.79 19.44 59.38
N LYS A 793 11.74 19.10 58.50
CA LYS A 793 12.70 17.99 58.71
C LYS A 793 13.68 18.26 59.85
N MET A 794 14.14 19.50 60.02
CA MET A 794 14.99 19.90 61.15
C MET A 794 14.27 19.84 62.50
N ASN A 795 12.98 20.16 62.56
CA ASN A 795 12.19 20.10 63.80
C ASN A 795 11.74 18.67 64.21
N THR A 796 11.94 17.66 63.34
CA THR A 796 11.57 16.26 63.62
C THR A 796 12.75 15.34 63.95
N ALA A 797 13.98 15.87 64.06
CA ALA A 797 15.15 15.07 64.41
C ALA A 797 15.46 15.15 65.91
N ASP A 798 14.95 14.18 66.69
CA ASP A 798 15.29 13.99 68.11
C ASP A 798 16.69 13.32 68.24
N PRO A 799 17.57 13.75 69.16
CA PRO A 799 18.99 13.38 69.17
C PRO A 799 19.22 12.17 70.07
N LEU A 800 19.48 10.99 69.49
CA LEU A 800 20.25 9.89 70.12
C LEU A 800 20.39 8.71 69.15
N LYS A 801 21.46 8.74 68.35
CA LYS A 801 22.34 7.59 68.10
C LYS A 801 23.64 8.10 67.49
N ASP A 802 24.60 8.31 68.39
CA ASP A 802 25.98 8.62 68.07
C ASP A 802 26.74 7.37 67.61
N LYS A 803 27.76 7.65 66.79
CA LYS A 803 28.93 6.86 66.39
C LYS A 803 28.81 5.94 65.17
N GLY A 804 29.40 6.45 64.07
CA GLY A 804 30.52 5.73 63.48
C GLY A 804 30.81 5.96 61.99
N GLN A 805 31.67 6.95 61.75
CA GLN A 805 32.67 7.03 60.67
C GLN A 805 32.34 7.69 59.30
N ILE A 806 33.31 8.54 58.97
CA ILE A 806 33.55 9.58 57.95
C ILE A 806 34.42 8.95 56.82
N PRO A 807 34.58 9.55 55.61
CA PRO A 807 34.09 8.95 54.37
C PRO A 807 35.25 8.70 53.37
N THR A 808 34.92 8.34 52.13
CA THR A 808 35.77 8.69 50.98
C THR A 808 34.92 9.18 49.82
N SER A 809 35.41 10.29 49.26
CA SER A 809 34.94 11.10 48.13
C SER A 809 35.02 10.40 46.77
N THR A 810 34.17 10.77 45.80
CA THR A 810 34.57 11.48 44.55
C THR A 810 33.39 11.76 43.57
N SER A 811 33.38 12.98 43.01
CA SER A 811 32.86 13.49 41.69
C SER A 811 31.47 13.07 41.19
N GLY A 812 30.53 13.98 40.83
CA GLY A 812 30.56 14.93 39.69
C GLY A 812 30.25 14.17 38.37
N ASP A 813 29.35 14.52 37.45
CA ASP A 813 28.49 15.68 37.16
C ASP A 813 27.42 15.26 36.10
N ASP A 814 26.45 16.16 35.88
CA ASP A 814 25.76 16.44 34.59
C ASP A 814 24.56 15.58 34.10
N LYS A 815 23.33 16.17 34.09
CA LYS A 815 22.76 16.98 32.97
C LYS A 815 21.24 16.80 32.71
N THR A 816 20.55 17.96 32.71
CA THR A 816 19.43 18.42 31.83
C THR A 816 18.10 17.66 31.71
N ILE A 817 17.00 18.38 32.00
CA ILE A 817 15.62 18.09 31.56
C ILE A 817 15.02 19.35 30.91
N SER A 818 14.46 19.17 29.71
CA SER A 818 13.53 20.09 29.04
C SER A 818 12.08 19.65 29.29
N GLY A 819 11.16 20.57 29.55
CA GLY A 819 9.73 20.26 29.62
C GLY A 819 8.84 21.49 29.54
N THR A 820 8.26 21.71 28.36
CA THR A 820 7.29 22.75 28.02
C THR A 820 5.86 22.27 28.30
N VAL A 821 5.03 23.15 28.87
CA VAL A 821 3.60 22.94 29.15
C VAL A 821 2.75 23.41 27.95
N LYS A 822 1.75 22.59 27.57
CA LYS A 822 0.55 22.97 26.81
C LYS A 822 -0.66 22.94 27.75
N THR A 823 -1.60 23.80 27.44
CA THR A 823 -2.87 24.16 28.10
C THR A 823 -3.96 23.09 28.00
N ASP A 824 -4.72 22.89 29.07
CA ASP A 824 -5.92 22.04 29.14
C ASP A 824 -7.23 22.85 29.21
N GLU A 825 -8.24 22.32 28.53
CA GLU A 825 -9.66 22.66 28.56
C GLU A 825 -10.40 22.00 29.75
N GLU A 826 -11.61 22.50 30.03
CA GLU A 826 -12.51 22.16 31.15
C GLU A 826 -12.99 20.70 31.23
N PRO A 827 -13.43 20.24 32.43
CA PRO A 827 -13.93 18.89 32.65
C PRO A 827 -15.45 18.80 32.48
N THR A 828 -15.92 17.76 31.77
CA THR A 828 -17.32 17.31 31.83
C THR A 828 -17.48 16.20 32.86
N THR A 829 -18.48 16.38 33.72
CA THR A 829 -18.91 15.50 34.79
C THR A 829 -19.57 14.22 34.24
N LYS A 830 -19.19 13.05 34.79
CA LYS A 830 -19.95 11.80 34.71
C LYS A 830 -20.50 11.45 36.08
N THR A 831 -21.79 11.69 36.27
CA THR A 831 -22.61 11.09 37.32
C THR A 831 -23.13 9.74 36.82
N THR A 832 -22.94 8.70 37.64
CA THR A 832 -23.64 7.42 37.54
C THR A 832 -25.03 7.57 38.17
N GLU A 833 -26.09 7.32 37.40
CA GLU A 833 -27.39 6.94 37.96
C GLU A 833 -28.09 5.93 37.05
N ASP A 834 -28.71 4.96 37.73
CA ASP A 834 -29.42 3.78 37.28
C ASP A 834 -30.76 4.14 36.60
N THR A 835 -31.20 3.37 35.59
CA THR A 835 -32.62 3.00 35.32
C THR A 835 -32.84 2.36 33.94
N THR A 836 -33.26 1.09 33.99
CA THR A 836 -34.29 0.39 33.19
C THR A 836 -34.58 0.79 31.72
N ARG A 837 -34.38 -0.23 30.85
CA ARG A 837 -34.88 -0.41 29.48
C ARG A 837 -36.39 -0.14 29.30
N THR A 838 -36.76 0.52 28.20
CA THR A 838 -37.86 0.13 27.27
C THR A 838 -37.78 0.95 25.96
N PRO A 839 -38.35 0.46 24.83
CA PRO A 839 -37.94 0.83 23.47
C PRO A 839 -38.73 2.02 22.88
N ARG A 840 -38.11 2.73 21.93
CA ARG A 840 -38.72 3.84 21.17
C ARG A 840 -39.17 3.37 19.77
N PRO A 841 -40.32 3.83 19.25
CA PRO A 841 -40.87 3.38 17.97
C PRO A 841 -40.36 4.21 16.78
N GLU A 842 -40.59 3.63 15.61
CA GLU A 842 -40.33 4.12 14.25
C GLU A 842 -40.90 5.52 13.98
N LEU A 843 -40.13 6.31 13.22
CA LEU A 843 -40.58 7.21 12.14
C LEU A 843 -39.40 7.55 11.23
#